data_AF-A0A5K0WAI0-F1
#
_entry.id   AF-A0A5K0WAI0-F1
#
_cell.length_a   1.000
_cell.length_b   1.000
_cell.length_c   1.000
_cell.angle_alpha   90.00
_cell.angle_beta   90.00
_cell.angle_gamma   90.00
#
_symmetry.space_group_name_H-M   'P 1'
#
loop_
_entity.id
_entity.type
_entity.pdbx_description
1 polymer ?
#
loop_
_entity_poly.entity_id
_entity_poly.type
_entity_poly.pdbx_seq_one_letter_code
_entity_poly.pdbx_strand_id
1 'polypeptide(L)'
;QAPQEVAEELHLLVCFPRPVVQHLDLVRPRPLGRAPRAPLRFAVPPGLGEAANLRFMPECLCYIFHHTAMELNRILEDYIDENTGQPAVPSYTGENAFLQRVVTPLYQTVKAEVDSSGNGTAPHSAWRNYDDINEYFWTNRCFSQLGWPLKLSSNFFILPNDAAAQQRGISSSPFQQQQVTATPVTRRAFRKNKVGKTGFVEQRSFWNLFRSFDRLWIMHILFFQAAVLVAWDQSGTPWKAIQNDGDLRVKLLSVFITWAGLRFLQSLLDAGMQYSLVSRETLALGVRMVLKSVVAAGWAVVFGVLYARIWPQRTRAARNQQVRNYLYASAVFVSPEVLAIILFVVPWVRNFLEQKNWKVFHVLTWWFQSRIFVGRGLREGIFDNLAYTIFWAVVLATKFMFSYFLQIKPMIAPTKVVLSLTTVKYRWHEFFKHSNRFAVGLLWAPVVLIYLMDISIWYSIYSSFTGALVGLFSHLGEIRNLQQLRLRFQFFASAMQFNLMPEEHLLKSQGTLKNRFQDAIRRLKLRYGFGKPYTKIESNQVEATKFAMIWNEIITTFRQEDIVSDQEVELLEIPANAWNIRVVRWPCLLLCNELLLALSQATELRASDQTLWKKVCKNEYRRCAVIEAYDSVKFLLERIVRDRTQEHVIVSSIFGELDDAIAAGRLTSSYEMKKLKDIHAKLIVLVGVLLKKPGAKDAGTMQNVVDALQTLYDICIRDLPRQKRTTEELKLGGLAPTTGGGGLLFENAVDIPDPEADSLFYRQLRRLSTILMSRDSMHNVPRNLEARRRIAFFSNSLFMNMPRAPQVEKMLAFSVLTPYYDEDVMYSREQLRTENSDGISILFYLQRIYPDEWQNFLERMQGEGMKNPDEVWTTKVRELRLWASYRGQTLARTVRGMMYYYKALKMLVFLDSASEMDVQQGSRELAAASSGSSFRREENIHSPGASARSLSRESSGVSMLFKGHEYGTALMKFTYVVACQIYGNQKAKKDPRADDILYLMKNNEALRISYVDEVKTVEEARYYSVLVKYDQKLQKEVEIYRIILPGPVKLGEGKPENQNHSFIFTRGDAVQTIDMNQDNYFEEALKMRNLLEEYKQVYGIRKPSILGVRENIFTGSVSSLAWFMSAQETSFVTLGQRVLAWPLKVRMHYGHPDVFDRLWFLSRGGISKASR
;
A
#
# COMPACT_ATOMS: atom_id res chain seq x y z
N GLN A 1 10.11 9.23 -55.47
CA GLN A 1 8.93 9.36 -56.36
C GLN A 1 8.06 8.13 -56.12
N ALA A 2 6.79 8.35 -55.80
CA ALA A 2 5.77 7.38 -55.36
C ALA A 2 5.72 6.11 -56.26
N PRO A 3 5.35 4.91 -55.73
CA PRO A 3 4.10 4.69 -54.99
C PRO A 3 4.22 3.75 -53.76
N GLN A 4 3.79 4.22 -52.59
CA GLN A 4 3.62 3.40 -51.39
C GLN A 4 2.34 3.72 -50.59
N GLU A 5 1.41 4.49 -51.15
CA GLU A 5 0.24 5.05 -50.44
C GLU A 5 -1.10 4.30 -50.67
N VAL A 6 -1.11 3.09 -51.21
CA VAL A 6 -2.40 2.38 -51.51
C VAL A 6 -2.58 1.07 -50.73
N ALA A 7 -1.71 0.76 -49.75
CA ALA A 7 -1.84 -0.47 -48.94
C ALA A 7 -2.31 -0.25 -47.49
N GLU A 8 -2.48 0.99 -47.02
CA GLU A 8 -2.88 1.29 -45.63
C GLU A 8 -4.39 1.51 -45.42
N GLU A 9 -5.19 1.74 -46.47
CA GLU A 9 -6.63 2.03 -46.31
C GLU A 9 -7.56 0.80 -46.19
N LEU A 10 -7.07 -0.43 -46.37
CA LEU A 10 -7.89 -1.65 -46.24
C LEU A 10 -7.68 -2.44 -44.93
N HIS A 11 -6.92 -1.88 -43.98
CA HIS A 11 -6.67 -2.51 -42.66
C HIS A 11 -7.43 -1.89 -41.48
N LEU A 12 -8.33 -0.92 -41.71
CA LEU A 12 -9.05 -0.18 -40.66
C LEU A 12 -10.40 -0.76 -40.23
N LEU A 13 -10.84 -1.87 -40.81
CA LEU A 13 -12.00 -2.64 -40.35
C LEU A 13 -11.51 -3.99 -39.81
N VAL A 14 -11.26 -4.07 -38.50
CA VAL A 14 -11.40 -5.27 -37.63
C VAL A 14 -10.79 -5.02 -36.23
N CYS A 15 -11.69 -4.86 -35.26
CA CYS A 15 -11.61 -5.28 -33.85
C CYS A 15 -10.55 -4.67 -32.88
N PHE A 16 -11.12 -4.10 -31.81
CA PHE A 16 -10.57 -3.68 -30.50
C PHE A 16 -9.79 -2.35 -30.47
N PRO A 17 -10.38 -1.25 -29.93
CA PRO A 17 -9.55 -0.13 -29.56
C PRO A 17 -8.76 -0.51 -28.29
N ARG A 18 -7.44 -0.42 -28.40
CA ARG A 18 -6.57 -0.11 -27.26
C ARG A 18 -7.19 1.06 -26.47
N PRO A 19 -6.99 1.20 -25.15
CA PRO A 19 -7.43 2.41 -24.45
C PRO A 19 -6.67 3.61 -25.04
N VAL A 20 -7.31 4.32 -25.95
CA VAL A 20 -6.83 5.58 -26.54
C VAL A 20 -7.03 6.67 -25.49
N VAL A 21 -6.10 6.72 -24.53
CA VAL A 21 -5.82 7.92 -23.72
C VAL A 21 -4.31 8.15 -23.58
N GLN A 22 -3.44 7.26 -24.11
CA GLN A 22 -1.98 7.38 -23.89
C GLN A 22 -1.17 8.05 -25.01
N HIS A 23 -1.77 8.52 -26.11
CA HIS A 23 -1.06 9.31 -27.13
C HIS A 23 -1.98 10.40 -27.70
N LEU A 24 -2.10 11.50 -26.98
CA LEU A 24 -2.39 12.81 -27.56
C LEU A 24 -1.15 13.67 -27.30
N ASP A 25 -0.14 13.47 -28.15
CA ASP A 25 0.96 14.41 -28.25
C ASP A 25 0.40 15.78 -28.64
N LEU A 26 0.82 16.79 -27.89
CA LEU A 26 0.50 18.20 -28.07
C LEU A 26 0.82 18.64 -29.50
N VAL A 27 -0.19 18.65 -30.39
CA VAL A 27 -0.11 19.36 -31.66
C VAL A 27 -0.05 20.86 -31.33
N ARG A 28 1.09 21.48 -31.63
CA ARG A 28 1.32 22.92 -31.52
C ARG A 28 0.23 23.70 -32.27
N PRO A 29 -0.32 24.78 -31.70
CA PRO A 29 -1.25 25.63 -32.44
C PRO A 29 -0.49 26.42 -33.52
N ARG A 30 -0.91 26.31 -34.78
CA ARG A 30 -0.61 27.33 -35.81
C ARG A 30 -1.52 28.55 -35.56
N PRO A 31 -1.02 29.79 -35.73
CA PRO A 31 -1.83 30.97 -35.54
C PRO A 31 -2.58 31.30 -36.83
N LEU A 32 -3.90 31.33 -36.81
CA LEU A 32 -4.71 32.05 -37.79
C LEU A 32 -5.97 32.55 -37.08
N GLY A 33 -6.11 33.87 -37.03
CA GLY A 33 -7.14 34.57 -36.29
C GLY A 33 -8.55 34.31 -36.83
N ARG A 34 -9.42 33.83 -35.95
CA ARG A 34 -10.88 34.02 -35.96
C ARG A 34 -11.38 33.82 -34.52
N ALA A 35 -12.37 34.62 -34.13
CA ALA A 35 -12.91 34.81 -32.77
C ALA A 35 -13.26 33.50 -32.01
N PRO A 36 -13.28 33.50 -30.66
CA PRO A 36 -13.33 32.28 -29.87
C PRO A 36 -14.73 31.66 -29.89
N ARG A 37 -14.93 30.59 -30.67
CA ARG A 37 -15.96 29.59 -30.37
C ARG A 37 -15.42 28.72 -29.24
N ALA A 38 -16.18 28.65 -28.15
CA ALA A 38 -15.84 27.89 -26.95
C ALA A 38 -15.41 26.45 -27.29
N PRO A 39 -14.25 25.97 -26.83
CA PRO A 39 -13.86 24.59 -27.05
C PRO A 39 -14.74 23.68 -26.19
N LEU A 40 -15.70 22.99 -26.83
CA LEU A 40 -16.36 21.81 -26.30
C LEU A 40 -15.30 20.71 -26.11
N ARG A 41 -14.58 20.77 -24.98
CA ARG A 41 -13.71 19.70 -24.50
C ARG A 41 -14.59 18.54 -24.05
N PHE A 42 -14.87 17.60 -24.95
CA PHE A 42 -15.32 16.26 -24.57
C PHE A 42 -14.14 15.49 -23.94
N ALA A 43 -13.81 15.83 -22.70
CA ALA A 43 -13.50 14.77 -21.75
C ALA A 43 -14.79 13.94 -21.60
N VAL A 44 -14.68 12.61 -21.53
CA VAL A 44 -15.76 11.65 -21.21
C VAL A 44 -17.00 12.37 -20.65
N PRO A 45 -18.16 12.39 -21.34
CA PRO A 45 -19.26 13.28 -21.01
C PRO A 45 -19.50 13.32 -19.50
N PRO A 46 -19.54 14.50 -18.86
CA PRO A 46 -19.84 14.62 -17.43
C PRO A 46 -21.11 13.84 -17.02
N GLY A 47 -22.06 13.66 -17.95
CA GLY A 47 -23.26 12.85 -17.79
C GLY A 47 -23.06 11.33 -17.67
N LEU A 48 -21.90 10.77 -18.01
CA LEU A 48 -21.56 9.41 -17.57
C LEU A 48 -21.48 9.35 -16.04
N GLY A 49 -21.17 10.47 -15.36
CA GLY A 49 -21.31 10.73 -13.91
C GLY A 49 -22.64 10.31 -13.33
N GLU A 50 -23.71 10.67 -14.04
CA GLU A 50 -25.08 10.65 -13.54
C GLU A 50 -25.75 9.27 -13.73
N ALA A 51 -25.22 8.44 -14.63
CA ALA A 51 -25.69 7.08 -14.89
C ALA A 51 -24.91 6.01 -14.08
N ALA A 52 -24.73 6.22 -12.77
CA ALA A 52 -23.86 5.40 -11.91
C ALA A 52 -24.02 3.88 -12.11
N ASN A 53 -25.25 3.40 -12.34
CA ASN A 53 -25.52 1.96 -12.52
C ASN A 53 -25.20 1.43 -13.94
N LEU A 54 -25.33 2.25 -14.99
CA LEU A 54 -25.01 1.83 -16.37
C LEU A 54 -23.50 1.77 -16.62
N ARG A 55 -22.70 2.46 -15.79
CA ARG A 55 -21.23 2.40 -15.86
C ARG A 55 -20.68 0.99 -15.71
N PHE A 56 -21.40 0.17 -14.95
CA PHE A 56 -20.99 -1.19 -14.77
C PHE A 56 -21.13 -1.97 -16.07
N MET A 57 -21.87 -1.54 -17.09
CA MET A 57 -22.14 -2.26 -18.34
C MET A 57 -21.25 -1.76 -19.51
N PRO A 58 -19.96 -2.15 -19.63
CA PRO A 58 -19.05 -1.57 -20.62
C PRO A 58 -19.48 -1.79 -22.06
N GLU A 59 -20.16 -2.88 -22.37
CA GLU A 59 -20.66 -3.21 -23.70
C GLU A 59 -21.81 -2.28 -24.09
N CYS A 60 -22.71 -1.99 -23.15
CA CYS A 60 -23.73 -0.94 -23.29
C CYS A 60 -23.09 0.44 -23.49
N LEU A 61 -22.06 0.77 -22.72
CA LEU A 61 -21.34 2.04 -22.89
C LEU A 61 -20.63 2.12 -24.25
N CYS A 62 -20.02 1.02 -24.71
CA CYS A 62 -19.37 0.97 -26.02
C CYS A 62 -20.40 1.16 -27.13
N TYR A 63 -21.59 0.57 -27.00
CA TYR A 63 -22.70 0.78 -27.92
C TYR A 63 -23.12 2.26 -27.98
N ILE A 64 -23.35 2.88 -26.83
CA ILE A 64 -23.72 4.31 -26.72
C ILE A 64 -22.60 5.20 -27.29
N PHE A 65 -21.34 4.94 -26.91
CA PHE A 65 -20.18 5.69 -27.38
C PHE A 65 -19.97 5.54 -28.89
N HIS A 66 -20.12 4.33 -29.43
CA HIS A 66 -19.95 4.07 -30.85
C HIS A 66 -20.92 4.89 -31.70
N HIS A 67 -22.19 4.93 -31.31
CA HIS A 67 -23.19 5.72 -32.02
C HIS A 67 -23.03 7.23 -31.80
N THR A 68 -22.75 7.68 -30.57
CA THR A 68 -22.54 9.11 -30.30
C THR A 68 -21.26 9.66 -30.93
N ALA A 69 -20.20 8.85 -31.04
CA ALA A 69 -18.98 9.23 -31.77
C ALA A 69 -19.22 9.35 -33.28
N MET A 70 -20.03 8.47 -33.88
CA MET A 70 -20.43 8.63 -35.29
C MET A 70 -21.25 9.90 -35.52
N GLU A 71 -22.21 10.19 -34.64
CA GLU A 71 -22.98 11.44 -34.71
C GLU A 71 -22.08 12.66 -34.57
N LEU A 72 -21.11 12.63 -33.65
CA LEU A 72 -20.15 13.71 -33.48
C LEU A 72 -19.29 13.91 -34.72
N ASN A 73 -18.78 12.84 -35.33
CA ASN A 73 -17.99 12.95 -36.56
C ASN A 73 -18.83 13.57 -37.69
N ARG A 74 -20.10 13.16 -37.84
CA ARG A 74 -21.02 13.78 -38.81
C ARG A 74 -21.25 15.27 -38.54
N ILE A 75 -21.34 15.68 -37.27
CA ILE A 75 -21.47 17.09 -36.88
C ILE A 75 -20.18 17.86 -37.18
N LEU A 76 -19.01 17.29 -36.86
CA LEU A 76 -17.70 17.95 -37.06
C LEU A 76 -17.32 18.07 -38.53
N GLU A 77 -17.81 17.16 -39.38
CA GLU A 77 -17.59 17.15 -40.83
C GLU A 77 -18.68 17.93 -41.60
N ASP A 78 -19.55 18.67 -40.91
CA ASP A 78 -20.68 19.44 -41.48
C ASP A 78 -21.55 18.59 -42.43
N TYR A 79 -21.75 17.31 -42.10
CA TYR A 79 -22.52 16.38 -42.92
C TYR A 79 -23.99 16.83 -43.02
N ILE A 80 -24.53 16.86 -44.23
CA ILE A 80 -25.94 17.18 -44.48
C ILE A 80 -26.72 15.86 -44.44
N ASP A 81 -27.70 15.77 -43.53
CA ASP A 81 -28.55 14.58 -43.44
C ASP A 81 -29.43 14.46 -44.70
N GLU A 82 -29.22 13.38 -45.46
CA GLU A 82 -29.91 13.10 -46.74
C GLU A 82 -31.44 13.08 -46.61
N ASN A 83 -31.98 12.80 -45.42
CA ASN A 83 -33.43 12.73 -45.20
C ASN A 83 -34.07 14.09 -44.89
N THR A 84 -33.29 15.03 -44.34
CA THR A 84 -33.82 16.30 -43.82
C THR A 84 -33.28 17.54 -44.55
N GLY A 85 -32.18 17.40 -45.29
CA GLY A 85 -31.53 18.51 -46.00
C GLY A 85 -30.90 19.55 -45.08
N GLN A 86 -30.78 19.25 -43.78
CA GLN A 86 -30.21 20.13 -42.74
C GLN A 86 -28.86 19.59 -42.25
N PRO A 87 -28.02 20.44 -41.61
CA PRO A 87 -26.80 19.98 -40.93
C PRO A 87 -27.14 18.89 -39.93
N ALA A 88 -26.30 17.85 -39.83
CA ALA A 88 -26.52 16.73 -38.94
C ALA A 88 -26.73 17.22 -37.49
N VAL A 89 -27.89 16.89 -36.92
CA VAL A 89 -28.24 17.17 -35.51
C VAL A 89 -28.16 15.85 -34.74
N PRO A 90 -27.66 15.83 -33.49
CA PRO A 90 -27.63 14.59 -32.70
C PRO A 90 -29.04 14.03 -32.49
N SER A 91 -29.17 12.70 -32.43
CA SER A 91 -30.47 12.01 -32.30
C SER A 91 -31.27 12.39 -31.04
N TYR A 92 -30.60 12.94 -30.02
CA TYR A 92 -31.22 13.35 -28.76
C TYR A 92 -30.90 14.83 -28.46
N THR A 93 -31.89 15.70 -28.55
CA THR A 93 -31.78 17.15 -28.31
C THR A 93 -32.72 17.63 -27.19
N GLY A 94 -32.29 18.64 -26.41
CA GLY A 94 -33.06 19.26 -25.32
C GLY A 94 -32.37 19.20 -23.94
N GLU A 95 -32.88 19.93 -22.95
CA GLU A 95 -32.39 19.85 -21.56
C GLU A 95 -32.58 18.43 -21.02
N ASN A 96 -31.51 17.83 -20.49
CA ASN A 96 -31.50 16.46 -19.93
C ASN A 96 -31.99 15.35 -20.89
N ALA A 97 -32.04 15.61 -22.21
CA ALA A 97 -32.57 14.65 -23.19
C ALA A 97 -31.80 13.32 -23.20
N PHE A 98 -30.48 13.36 -23.02
CA PHE A 98 -29.65 12.17 -22.89
C PHE A 98 -30.00 11.33 -21.65
N LEU A 99 -30.19 11.99 -20.51
CA LEU A 99 -30.59 11.31 -19.27
C LEU A 99 -31.97 10.67 -19.44
N GLN A 100 -32.96 11.43 -19.93
CA GLN A 100 -34.33 10.95 -20.03
C GLN A 100 -34.56 9.90 -21.12
N ARG A 101 -33.92 10.05 -22.29
CA ARG A 101 -34.20 9.20 -23.47
C ARG A 101 -33.22 8.05 -23.65
N VAL A 102 -32.01 8.13 -23.08
CA VAL A 102 -31.00 7.06 -23.16
C VAL A 102 -30.81 6.38 -21.82
N VAL A 103 -30.51 7.15 -20.76
CA VAL A 103 -30.14 6.58 -19.46
C VAL A 103 -31.34 6.01 -18.71
N THR A 104 -32.43 6.75 -18.59
CA THR A 104 -33.62 6.36 -17.81
C THR A 104 -34.24 5.03 -18.27
N PRO A 105 -34.48 4.77 -19.58
CA PRO A 105 -35.09 3.52 -20.02
C PRO A 105 -34.20 2.30 -19.74
N LEU A 106 -32.89 2.44 -19.93
CA LEU A 106 -31.90 1.40 -19.61
C LEU A 106 -31.86 1.13 -18.11
N TYR A 107 -31.82 2.20 -17.29
CA TYR A 107 -31.83 2.10 -15.84
C TYR A 107 -33.10 1.42 -15.31
N GLN A 108 -34.28 1.82 -15.79
CA GLN A 108 -35.55 1.23 -15.37
C GLN A 108 -35.63 -0.26 -15.69
N THR A 109 -35.09 -0.67 -16.85
CA THR A 109 -35.01 -2.10 -17.23
C THR A 109 -34.14 -2.88 -16.26
N VAL A 110 -32.96 -2.36 -15.93
CA VAL A 110 -32.04 -2.98 -14.96
C VAL A 110 -32.69 -3.03 -13.57
N LYS A 111 -33.27 -1.93 -13.11
CA LYS A 111 -33.96 -1.84 -11.81
C LYS A 111 -35.06 -2.88 -11.69
N ALA A 112 -35.92 -3.01 -12.70
CA ALA A 112 -37.01 -3.98 -12.66
C ALA A 112 -36.53 -5.44 -12.66
N GLU A 113 -35.43 -5.77 -13.34
CA GLU A 113 -34.81 -7.10 -13.26
C GLU A 113 -34.20 -7.36 -11.88
N VAL A 114 -33.55 -6.35 -11.27
CA VAL A 114 -33.01 -6.43 -9.91
C VAL A 114 -34.14 -6.63 -8.89
N ASP A 115 -35.24 -5.89 -9.00
CA ASP A 115 -36.41 -6.06 -8.13
C ASP A 115 -37.01 -7.47 -8.27
N SER A 116 -37.01 -8.03 -9.50
CA SER A 116 -37.47 -9.40 -9.76
C SER A 116 -36.56 -10.50 -9.16
N SER A 117 -35.33 -10.16 -8.77
CA SER A 117 -34.42 -11.09 -8.09
C SER A 117 -34.84 -11.41 -6.65
N GLY A 118 -35.72 -10.59 -6.06
CA GLY A 118 -36.18 -10.75 -4.67
C GLY A 118 -35.04 -10.68 -3.65
N ASN A 119 -34.12 -9.71 -3.79
CA ASN A 119 -32.89 -9.63 -2.97
C ASN A 119 -32.05 -10.92 -3.00
N GLY A 120 -31.86 -11.50 -4.18
CA GLY A 120 -31.07 -12.72 -4.34
C GLY A 120 -31.74 -14.01 -3.85
N THR A 121 -32.99 -13.97 -3.40
CA THR A 121 -33.73 -15.18 -3.01
C THR A 121 -34.27 -15.96 -4.22
N ALA A 122 -34.54 -15.29 -5.35
CA ALA A 122 -35.00 -15.94 -6.57
C ALA A 122 -33.87 -16.75 -7.24
N PRO A 123 -34.18 -17.90 -7.87
CA PRO A 123 -33.18 -18.66 -8.62
C PRO A 123 -32.65 -17.82 -9.78
N HIS A 124 -31.33 -17.88 -10.01
CA HIS A 124 -30.68 -17.11 -11.07
C HIS A 124 -31.33 -17.34 -12.44
N SER A 125 -31.87 -18.53 -12.71
CA SER A 125 -32.60 -18.86 -13.95
C SER A 125 -33.86 -18.02 -14.21
N ALA A 126 -34.45 -17.37 -13.21
CA ALA A 126 -35.74 -16.68 -13.33
C ALA A 126 -35.64 -15.19 -13.75
N TRP A 127 -34.46 -14.59 -13.67
CA TRP A 127 -34.24 -13.15 -13.93
C TRP A 127 -32.93 -12.94 -14.72
N ARG A 128 -32.82 -11.80 -15.43
CA ARG A 128 -31.58 -11.44 -16.15
C ARG A 128 -30.60 -10.79 -15.18
N ASN A 129 -29.42 -11.39 -15.03
CA ASN A 129 -28.37 -10.74 -14.24
C ASN A 129 -27.68 -9.66 -15.08
N TYR A 130 -26.78 -8.92 -14.44
CA TYR A 130 -26.01 -7.87 -15.08
C TYR A 130 -25.27 -8.37 -16.36
N ASP A 131 -24.64 -9.55 -16.31
CA ASP A 131 -23.90 -10.12 -17.45
C ASP A 131 -24.83 -10.40 -18.63
N ASP A 132 -26.03 -10.95 -18.37
CA ASP A 132 -27.04 -11.25 -19.38
C ASP A 132 -27.51 -9.97 -20.12
N ILE A 133 -27.68 -8.87 -19.38
CA ILE A 133 -28.11 -7.59 -19.97
C ILE A 133 -26.97 -6.95 -20.75
N ASN A 134 -25.76 -7.01 -20.21
CA ASN A 134 -24.60 -6.37 -20.80
C ASN A 134 -24.09 -7.09 -22.06
N GLU A 135 -24.06 -8.43 -22.06
CA GLU A 135 -23.69 -9.25 -23.23
C GLU A 135 -24.62 -9.02 -24.43
N TYR A 136 -25.89 -8.68 -24.19
CA TYR A 136 -26.85 -8.35 -25.26
C TYR A 136 -26.29 -7.28 -26.22
N PHE A 137 -25.55 -6.29 -25.72
CA PHE A 137 -25.03 -5.18 -26.53
C PHE A 137 -23.93 -5.60 -27.52
N TRP A 138 -23.33 -6.78 -27.37
CA TRP A 138 -22.40 -7.37 -28.34
C TRP A 138 -23.05 -8.34 -29.32
N THR A 139 -24.35 -8.59 -29.18
CA THR A 139 -25.06 -9.44 -30.14
C THR A 139 -25.45 -8.64 -31.38
N ASN A 140 -25.50 -9.31 -32.54
CA ASN A 140 -26.06 -8.72 -33.76
C ASN A 140 -27.53 -8.29 -33.59
N ARG A 141 -28.23 -8.83 -32.57
CA ARG A 141 -29.58 -8.40 -32.18
C ARG A 141 -29.62 -6.96 -31.66
N CYS A 142 -28.58 -6.49 -30.97
CA CYS A 142 -28.53 -5.12 -30.49
C CYS A 142 -28.64 -4.13 -31.66
N PHE A 143 -27.77 -4.28 -32.66
CA PHE A 143 -27.76 -3.40 -33.83
C PHE A 143 -29.02 -3.50 -34.70
N SER A 144 -29.65 -4.68 -34.78
CA SER A 144 -30.84 -4.90 -35.62
C SER A 144 -32.18 -4.60 -34.91
N GLN A 145 -32.31 -4.90 -33.62
CA GLN A 145 -33.56 -4.78 -32.86
C GLN A 145 -33.59 -3.58 -31.90
N LEU A 146 -32.49 -3.26 -31.22
CA LEU A 146 -32.42 -2.12 -30.30
C LEU A 146 -32.27 -0.80 -31.07
N GLY A 147 -31.33 -0.77 -32.02
CA GLY A 147 -31.09 0.36 -32.94
C GLY A 147 -30.66 1.67 -32.25
N TRP A 148 -30.34 2.67 -33.07
CA TRP A 148 -30.00 4.03 -32.64
C TRP A 148 -30.72 5.04 -33.56
N PRO A 149 -31.67 5.85 -33.07
CA PRO A 149 -32.14 6.01 -31.67
C PRO A 149 -32.76 4.74 -31.06
N LEU A 150 -32.81 4.65 -29.72
CA LEU A 150 -33.28 3.48 -28.99
C LEU A 150 -34.77 3.18 -29.28
N LYS A 151 -35.06 2.00 -29.83
CA LYS A 151 -36.43 1.53 -30.04
C LYS A 151 -37.00 0.93 -28.76
N LEU A 152 -37.84 1.69 -28.05
CA LEU A 152 -38.48 1.25 -26.80
C LEU A 152 -39.42 0.04 -26.97
N SER A 153 -39.82 -0.29 -28.21
CA SER A 153 -40.59 -1.49 -28.56
C SER A 153 -39.73 -2.76 -28.67
N SER A 154 -38.42 -2.67 -28.46
CA SER A 154 -37.52 -3.82 -28.52
C SER A 154 -37.80 -4.84 -27.41
N ASN A 155 -37.58 -6.12 -27.71
CA ASN A 155 -37.65 -7.22 -26.75
C ASN A 155 -36.74 -7.04 -25.52
N PHE A 156 -35.75 -6.13 -25.60
CA PHE A 156 -34.85 -5.79 -24.52
C PHE A 156 -35.56 -5.08 -23.35
N PHE A 157 -36.50 -4.17 -23.65
CA PHE A 157 -37.19 -3.30 -22.68
C PHE A 157 -38.45 -3.93 -22.05
N ILE A 158 -38.78 -5.17 -22.38
CA ILE A 158 -39.94 -5.89 -21.80
C ILE A 158 -39.69 -6.19 -20.32
N LEU A 159 -40.54 -5.67 -19.42
CA LEU A 159 -40.34 -5.74 -17.96
C LEU A 159 -40.96 -7.01 -17.33
N PRO A 160 -40.40 -7.56 -16.23
CA PRO A 160 -40.98 -8.71 -15.52
C PRO A 160 -42.36 -8.45 -14.88
N ASN A 161 -42.62 -7.21 -14.47
CA ASN A 161 -43.78 -6.81 -13.67
C ASN A 161 -45.04 -6.49 -14.49
N ASP A 162 -44.94 -6.39 -15.82
CA ASP A 162 -46.10 -6.17 -16.68
C ASP A 162 -47.12 -7.31 -16.55
N ALA A 163 -46.68 -8.52 -16.21
CA ALA A 163 -47.57 -9.66 -15.97
C ALA A 163 -48.34 -9.61 -14.63
N ALA A 164 -47.89 -8.82 -13.64
CA ALA A 164 -48.52 -8.73 -12.32
C ALA A 164 -49.37 -7.46 -12.15
N ALA A 165 -48.96 -6.33 -12.76
CA ALA A 165 -49.73 -5.08 -12.75
C ALA A 165 -51.03 -5.20 -13.56
N GLN A 166 -51.00 -5.92 -14.71
CA GLN A 166 -52.19 -6.17 -15.52
C GLN A 166 -53.27 -7.02 -14.83
N GLN A 167 -52.91 -7.78 -13.79
CA GLN A 167 -53.85 -8.56 -12.98
C GLN A 167 -54.47 -7.77 -11.82
N ARG A 168 -53.88 -6.64 -11.39
CA ARG A 168 -54.31 -5.92 -10.18
C ARG A 168 -55.04 -4.60 -10.43
N GLY A 169 -55.15 -4.15 -11.68
CA GLY A 169 -55.90 -2.93 -12.02
C GLY A 169 -55.38 -1.65 -11.34
N ILE A 170 -54.09 -1.62 -10.96
CA ILE A 170 -53.49 -0.46 -10.31
C ILE A 170 -52.84 0.40 -11.40
N SER A 171 -53.34 1.63 -11.53
CA SER A 171 -52.77 2.69 -12.36
C SER A 171 -51.31 2.94 -11.97
N SER A 172 -50.45 2.90 -12.97
CA SER A 172 -49.02 2.98 -12.81
C SER A 172 -48.47 4.31 -13.34
N SER A 173 -47.24 4.65 -12.95
CA SER A 173 -46.57 5.96 -13.05
C SER A 173 -46.67 6.68 -14.42
N PRO A 174 -46.47 8.03 -14.48
CA PRO A 174 -46.71 8.85 -15.68
C PRO A 174 -45.97 8.42 -16.96
N PHE A 175 -44.89 7.66 -16.84
CA PHE A 175 -44.11 7.15 -17.97
C PHE A 175 -44.83 6.06 -18.79
N GLN A 176 -45.90 5.46 -18.27
CA GLN A 176 -46.64 4.37 -18.94
C GLN A 176 -47.72 4.84 -19.92
N GLN A 177 -48.06 6.13 -19.96
CA GLN A 177 -49.07 6.63 -20.91
C GLN A 177 -48.60 6.63 -22.37
N GLN A 178 -47.30 6.50 -22.65
CA GLN A 178 -46.77 6.48 -24.02
C GLN A 178 -46.65 5.09 -24.67
N GLN A 179 -46.99 4.00 -23.96
CA GLN A 179 -46.82 2.61 -24.44
C GLN A 179 -48.13 1.85 -24.76
N VAL A 180 -49.31 2.46 -24.66
CA VAL A 180 -50.58 1.73 -24.78
C VAL A 180 -51.10 1.69 -26.22
N THR A 181 -50.46 0.86 -27.06
CA THR A 181 -51.09 0.28 -28.28
C THR A 181 -50.49 -1.10 -28.59
N ALA A 182 -50.58 -2.05 -27.67
CA ALA A 182 -50.26 -3.44 -27.96
C ALA A 182 -51.24 -4.41 -27.27
N THR A 183 -51.80 -5.31 -28.08
CA THR A 183 -52.76 -6.38 -27.74
C THR A 183 -52.35 -7.23 -26.52
N PRO A 184 -53.30 -7.84 -25.79
CA PRO A 184 -53.00 -8.63 -24.59
C PRO A 184 -52.22 -9.90 -24.94
N VAL A 185 -50.94 -9.94 -24.58
CA VAL A 185 -50.07 -11.10 -24.79
C VAL A 185 -50.15 -12.02 -23.56
N THR A 186 -50.58 -13.26 -23.75
CA THR A 186 -50.63 -14.27 -22.68
C THR A 186 -49.24 -14.53 -22.04
N ARG A 187 -49.20 -14.89 -20.75
CA ARG A 187 -47.97 -15.19 -19.96
C ARG A 187 -47.02 -16.18 -20.64
N ARG A 188 -47.56 -17.08 -21.49
CA ARG A 188 -46.82 -18.08 -22.27
C ARG A 188 -46.15 -17.51 -23.52
N ALA A 189 -46.76 -16.50 -24.16
CA ALA A 189 -46.17 -15.75 -25.27
C ALA A 189 -45.16 -14.70 -24.77
N PHE A 190 -45.38 -14.12 -23.59
CA PHE A 190 -44.45 -13.19 -22.92
C PHE A 190 -43.08 -13.83 -22.64
N ARG A 191 -43.05 -15.07 -22.12
CA ARG A 191 -41.82 -15.87 -21.93
C ARG A 191 -41.10 -16.24 -23.22
N LYS A 192 -41.81 -16.27 -24.36
CA LYS A 192 -41.25 -16.62 -25.68
C LYS A 192 -40.55 -15.44 -26.36
N ASN A 193 -40.96 -14.21 -26.07
CA ASN A 193 -40.46 -12.99 -26.72
C ASN A 193 -39.39 -12.25 -25.89
N LYS A 194 -39.29 -12.52 -24.58
CA LYS A 194 -38.23 -11.96 -23.73
C LYS A 194 -36.85 -12.47 -24.16
N VAL A 195 -35.85 -11.59 -24.19
CA VAL A 195 -34.44 -11.99 -24.37
C VAL A 195 -34.03 -12.89 -23.19
N GLY A 196 -33.72 -14.14 -23.49
CA GLY A 196 -33.27 -15.13 -22.50
C GLY A 196 -31.80 -14.96 -22.11
N LYS A 197 -31.33 -15.82 -21.23
CA LYS A 197 -29.92 -15.85 -20.77
C LYS A 197 -29.00 -16.31 -21.89
N THR A 198 -27.86 -15.65 -22.02
CA THR A 198 -26.91 -15.84 -23.14
C THR A 198 -25.72 -16.71 -22.78
N GLY A 199 -25.16 -16.54 -21.57
CA GLY A 199 -23.93 -17.21 -21.16
C GLY A 199 -24.10 -18.31 -20.11
N PHE A 200 -24.71 -17.98 -18.97
CA PHE A 200 -24.71 -18.85 -17.79
C PHE A 200 -26.10 -18.94 -17.13
N VAL A 201 -26.51 -20.18 -16.82
CA VAL A 201 -27.70 -20.45 -16.00
C VAL A 201 -27.25 -21.28 -14.82
N GLU A 202 -27.40 -20.72 -13.63
CA GLU A 202 -27.34 -21.49 -12.39
C GLU A 202 -28.72 -22.02 -12.01
N GLN A 203 -28.80 -23.33 -11.87
CA GLN A 203 -29.89 -24.00 -11.17
C GLN A 203 -29.37 -24.40 -9.79
N ARG A 204 -30.07 -23.98 -8.73
CA ARG A 204 -29.69 -24.29 -7.34
C ARG A 204 -29.83 -25.80 -7.11
N SER A 205 -28.70 -26.51 -7.12
CA SER A 205 -28.61 -27.94 -6.90
C SER A 205 -27.23 -28.31 -6.38
N PHE A 206 -27.15 -29.30 -5.49
CA PHE A 206 -25.87 -29.86 -5.02
C PHE A 206 -24.98 -30.31 -6.19
N TRP A 207 -25.60 -30.86 -7.23
CA TRP A 207 -24.90 -31.33 -8.42
C TRP A 207 -24.23 -30.18 -9.22
N ASN A 208 -24.66 -28.93 -9.04
CA ASN A 208 -24.02 -27.79 -9.70
C ASN A 208 -22.58 -27.56 -9.18
N LEU A 209 -22.29 -27.92 -7.93
CA LEU A 209 -20.92 -27.90 -7.39
C LEU A 209 -20.02 -28.90 -8.11
N PHE A 210 -20.54 -30.12 -8.34
CA PHE A 210 -19.81 -31.16 -9.06
C PHE A 210 -19.57 -30.76 -10.52
N ARG A 211 -20.57 -30.18 -11.19
CA ARG A 211 -20.46 -29.67 -12.57
C ARG A 211 -19.43 -28.53 -12.67
N SER A 212 -19.45 -27.59 -11.73
CA SER A 212 -18.62 -26.38 -11.79
C SER A 212 -17.13 -26.66 -11.53
N PHE A 213 -16.81 -27.71 -10.76
CA PHE A 213 -15.44 -28.10 -10.42
C PHE A 213 -15.09 -29.51 -10.93
N ASP A 214 -15.66 -29.91 -12.07
CA ASP A 214 -15.52 -31.23 -12.69
C ASP A 214 -14.07 -31.73 -12.78
N ARG A 215 -13.15 -30.87 -13.23
CA ARG A 215 -11.73 -31.21 -13.40
C ARG A 215 -11.07 -31.59 -12.07
N LEU A 216 -11.42 -30.90 -10.99
CA LEU A 216 -10.91 -31.18 -9.65
C LEU A 216 -11.40 -32.56 -9.19
N TRP A 217 -12.71 -32.84 -9.34
CA TRP A 217 -13.30 -34.12 -8.95
C TRP A 217 -12.73 -35.28 -9.76
N ILE A 218 -12.63 -35.13 -11.09
CA ILE A 218 -12.05 -36.14 -11.98
C ILE A 218 -10.61 -36.45 -11.54
N MET A 219 -9.78 -35.43 -11.31
CA MET A 219 -8.41 -35.61 -10.85
C MET A 219 -8.32 -36.40 -9.53
N HIS A 220 -9.15 -36.04 -8.53
CA HIS A 220 -9.14 -36.72 -7.23
C HIS A 220 -9.61 -38.19 -7.35
N ILE A 221 -10.69 -38.45 -8.06
CA ILE A 221 -11.24 -39.81 -8.21
C ILE A 221 -10.26 -40.71 -8.96
N LEU A 222 -9.70 -40.23 -10.08
CA LEU A 222 -8.77 -41.01 -10.89
C LEU A 222 -7.46 -41.30 -10.15
N PHE A 223 -6.92 -40.30 -9.44
CA PHE A 223 -5.71 -40.52 -8.63
C PHE A 223 -5.99 -41.50 -7.50
N PHE A 224 -7.09 -41.35 -6.76
CA PHE A 224 -7.46 -42.25 -5.67
C PHE A 224 -7.59 -43.70 -6.15
N GLN A 225 -8.28 -43.93 -7.28
CA GLN A 225 -8.38 -45.26 -7.89
C GLN A 225 -7.01 -45.82 -8.27
N ALA A 226 -6.17 -45.04 -8.98
CA ALA A 226 -4.84 -45.48 -9.39
C ALA A 226 -3.96 -45.81 -8.16
N ALA A 227 -3.98 -44.96 -7.14
CA ALA A 227 -3.22 -45.11 -5.91
C ALA A 227 -3.63 -46.36 -5.13
N VAL A 228 -4.93 -46.61 -4.97
CA VAL A 228 -5.44 -47.82 -4.29
C VAL A 228 -5.02 -49.08 -5.05
N LEU A 229 -5.11 -49.08 -6.38
CA LEU A 229 -4.71 -50.22 -7.21
C LEU A 229 -3.21 -50.52 -7.09
N VAL A 230 -2.35 -49.49 -7.19
CA VAL A 230 -0.90 -49.67 -7.08
C VAL A 230 -0.50 -50.12 -5.69
N ALA A 231 -1.06 -49.52 -4.65
CA ALA A 231 -0.72 -49.89 -3.28
C ALA A 231 -1.33 -51.24 -2.84
N TRP A 232 -2.28 -51.78 -3.61
CA TRP A 232 -2.85 -53.12 -3.37
C TRP A 232 -1.81 -54.21 -3.59
N ASP A 233 -0.86 -54.00 -4.49
CA ASP A 233 0.31 -54.85 -4.64
C ASP A 233 1.40 -54.39 -3.66
N GLN A 234 1.77 -55.23 -2.70
CA GLN A 234 2.67 -54.85 -1.58
C GLN A 234 4.16 -54.80 -1.99
N SER A 235 4.45 -54.81 -3.29
CA SER A 235 5.79 -54.88 -3.86
C SER A 235 6.53 -53.54 -3.77
N GLY A 236 7.12 -53.24 -2.60
CA GLY A 236 8.14 -52.20 -2.44
C GLY A 236 7.75 -50.80 -2.98
N THR A 237 8.50 -50.31 -3.98
CA THR A 237 8.28 -48.99 -4.59
C THR A 237 7.25 -49.05 -5.74
N PRO A 238 6.41 -48.01 -5.93
CA PRO A 238 5.32 -48.00 -6.92
C PRO A 238 5.77 -48.38 -8.35
N TRP A 239 6.96 -47.92 -8.75
CA TRP A 239 7.49 -48.18 -10.09
C TRP A 239 7.89 -49.65 -10.31
N LYS A 240 8.42 -50.30 -9.26
CA LYS A 240 8.79 -51.72 -9.31
C LYS A 240 7.55 -52.60 -9.35
N ALA A 241 6.49 -52.24 -8.61
CA ALA A 241 5.19 -52.92 -8.66
C ALA A 241 4.62 -52.97 -10.08
N ILE A 242 4.60 -51.83 -10.77
CA ILE A 242 4.06 -51.72 -12.14
C ILE A 242 4.90 -52.49 -13.15
N GLN A 243 6.23 -52.49 -13.01
CA GLN A 243 7.12 -53.22 -13.92
C GLN A 243 7.03 -54.74 -13.75
N ASN A 244 6.90 -55.20 -12.50
CA ASN A 244 6.97 -56.63 -12.18
C ASN A 244 5.63 -57.34 -12.31
N ASP A 245 4.51 -56.70 -11.96
CA ASP A 245 3.18 -57.31 -12.04
C ASP A 245 2.46 -56.94 -13.35
N GLY A 246 2.27 -57.94 -14.22
CA GLY A 246 1.53 -57.82 -15.47
C GLY A 246 0.02 -57.64 -15.25
N ASP A 247 -0.53 -58.18 -14.18
CA ASP A 247 -1.96 -58.11 -13.87
C ASP A 247 -2.30 -56.75 -13.24
N LEU A 248 -1.39 -56.16 -12.45
CA LEU A 248 -1.51 -54.77 -11.99
C LEU A 248 -1.59 -53.79 -13.17
N ARG A 249 -0.76 -53.97 -14.21
CA ARG A 249 -0.80 -53.14 -15.42
C ARG A 249 -2.16 -53.17 -16.10
N VAL A 250 -2.76 -54.35 -16.21
CA VAL A 250 -4.12 -54.49 -16.76
C VAL A 250 -5.14 -53.83 -15.84
N LYS A 251 -5.04 -54.02 -14.51
CA LYS A 251 -5.95 -53.37 -13.54
C LYS A 251 -5.89 -51.84 -13.62
N LEU A 252 -4.72 -51.25 -13.83
CA LEU A 252 -4.56 -49.79 -13.98
C LEU A 252 -5.27 -49.22 -15.20
N LEU A 253 -5.44 -50.00 -16.28
CA LEU A 253 -6.21 -49.57 -17.44
C LEU A 253 -7.68 -49.26 -17.09
N SER A 254 -8.22 -49.80 -15.99
CA SER A 254 -9.57 -49.46 -15.52
C SER A 254 -9.78 -47.97 -15.20
N VAL A 255 -8.71 -47.20 -14.97
CA VAL A 255 -8.77 -45.75 -14.77
C VAL A 255 -9.36 -45.03 -15.98
N PHE A 256 -9.11 -45.50 -17.21
CA PHE A 256 -9.69 -44.91 -18.42
C PHE A 256 -11.19 -45.17 -18.54
N ILE A 257 -11.69 -46.31 -18.02
CA ILE A 257 -13.13 -46.59 -17.94
C ILE A 257 -13.79 -45.58 -17.00
N THR A 258 -13.21 -45.38 -15.82
CA THR A 258 -13.70 -44.39 -14.85
C THR A 258 -13.64 -42.98 -15.41
N TRP A 259 -12.57 -42.61 -16.11
CA TRP A 259 -12.46 -41.29 -16.73
C TRP A 259 -13.53 -41.06 -17.79
N ALA A 260 -13.77 -42.04 -18.68
CA ALA A 260 -14.84 -41.95 -19.67
C ALA A 260 -16.23 -41.90 -19.02
N GLY A 261 -16.46 -42.68 -17.96
CA GLY A 261 -17.71 -42.64 -17.18
C GLY A 261 -17.95 -41.28 -16.51
N LEU A 262 -16.92 -40.67 -15.92
CA LEU A 262 -17.02 -39.34 -15.33
C LEU A 262 -17.25 -38.24 -16.38
N ARG A 263 -16.64 -38.38 -17.59
CA ARG A 263 -16.93 -37.50 -18.73
C ARG A 263 -18.37 -37.63 -19.22
N PHE A 264 -18.91 -38.84 -19.20
CA PHE A 264 -20.31 -39.08 -19.54
C PHE A 264 -21.24 -38.44 -18.49
N LEU A 265 -20.97 -38.65 -17.20
CA LEU A 265 -21.70 -38.01 -16.11
C LEU A 265 -21.64 -36.47 -16.22
N GLN A 266 -20.45 -35.91 -16.50
CA GLN A 266 -20.28 -34.47 -16.76
C GLN A 266 -21.21 -34.01 -17.90
N SER A 267 -21.21 -34.72 -19.03
CA SER A 267 -22.03 -34.34 -20.18
C SER A 267 -23.54 -34.40 -19.89
N LEU A 268 -23.98 -35.35 -19.06
CA LEU A 268 -25.37 -35.46 -18.61
C LEU A 268 -25.75 -34.32 -17.66
N LEU A 269 -24.85 -33.94 -16.75
CA LEU A 269 -25.06 -32.80 -15.86
C LEU A 269 -25.09 -31.48 -16.62
N ASP A 270 -24.23 -31.31 -17.63
CA ASP A 270 -24.27 -30.16 -18.53
C ASP A 270 -25.61 -30.11 -19.27
N ALA A 271 -26.05 -31.22 -19.88
CA ALA A 271 -27.34 -31.28 -20.57
C ALA A 271 -28.53 -31.02 -19.62
N GLY A 272 -28.53 -31.60 -18.42
CA GLY A 272 -29.62 -31.50 -17.45
C GLY A 272 -29.72 -30.14 -16.76
N MET A 273 -28.60 -29.46 -16.51
CA MET A 273 -28.61 -28.17 -15.80
C MET A 273 -28.63 -26.95 -16.73
N GLN A 274 -28.06 -27.09 -17.93
CA GLN A 274 -27.93 -25.99 -18.88
C GLN A 274 -28.92 -26.05 -20.05
N TYR A 275 -29.91 -26.95 -20.04
CA TYR A 275 -30.91 -27.03 -21.12
C TYR A 275 -31.60 -25.69 -21.39
N SER A 276 -31.77 -24.85 -20.37
CA SER A 276 -32.40 -23.54 -20.49
C SER A 276 -31.56 -22.50 -21.26
N LEU A 277 -30.27 -22.77 -21.50
CA LEU A 277 -29.42 -21.97 -22.40
C LEU A 277 -29.67 -22.30 -23.88
N VAL A 278 -30.33 -23.43 -24.18
CA VAL A 278 -30.66 -23.83 -25.55
C VAL A 278 -31.91 -23.08 -25.99
N SER A 279 -31.69 -22.04 -26.78
CA SER A 279 -32.72 -21.25 -27.45
C SER A 279 -32.71 -21.53 -28.95
N ARG A 280 -33.67 -20.98 -29.69
CA ARG A 280 -33.67 -21.06 -31.17
C ARG A 280 -32.38 -20.55 -31.81
N GLU A 281 -31.64 -19.68 -31.12
CA GLU A 281 -30.44 -19.01 -31.65
C GLU A 281 -29.13 -19.69 -31.18
N THR A 282 -29.16 -20.39 -30.06
CA THR A 282 -28.02 -21.13 -29.49
C THR A 282 -28.10 -22.63 -29.79
N LEU A 283 -28.74 -23.01 -30.90
CA LEU A 283 -28.91 -24.42 -31.31
C LEU A 283 -27.56 -25.15 -31.45
N ALA A 284 -26.52 -24.44 -31.89
CA ALA A 284 -25.15 -24.96 -31.95
C ALA A 284 -24.59 -25.38 -30.58
N LEU A 285 -25.02 -24.74 -29.48
CA LEU A 285 -24.66 -25.15 -28.13
C LEU A 285 -25.38 -26.45 -27.74
N GLY A 286 -26.67 -26.57 -28.07
CA GLY A 286 -27.43 -27.80 -27.87
C GLY A 286 -26.84 -28.98 -28.65
N VAL A 287 -26.46 -28.78 -29.91
CA VAL A 287 -25.77 -29.79 -30.74
C VAL A 287 -24.45 -30.20 -30.10
N ARG A 288 -23.68 -29.26 -29.58
CA ARG A 288 -22.42 -29.56 -28.87
C ARG A 288 -22.65 -30.41 -27.62
N MET A 289 -23.67 -30.12 -26.83
CA MET A 289 -24.00 -30.88 -25.61
C MET A 289 -24.32 -32.34 -25.96
N VAL A 290 -25.20 -32.55 -26.93
CA VAL A 290 -25.58 -33.90 -27.40
C VAL A 290 -24.36 -34.65 -27.96
N LEU A 291 -23.56 -34.00 -28.81
CA LEU A 291 -22.38 -34.61 -29.41
C LEU A 291 -21.34 -35.01 -28.35
N LYS A 292 -21.13 -34.18 -27.30
CA LYS A 292 -20.27 -34.53 -26.17
C LYS A 292 -20.79 -35.76 -25.40
N SER A 293 -22.09 -35.86 -25.18
CA SER A 293 -22.69 -37.03 -24.51
C SER A 293 -22.53 -38.31 -25.33
N VAL A 294 -22.77 -38.24 -26.65
CA VAL A 294 -22.59 -39.39 -27.55
C VAL A 294 -21.13 -39.83 -27.59
N VAL A 295 -20.19 -38.91 -27.74
CA VAL A 295 -18.75 -39.21 -27.77
C VAL A 295 -18.29 -39.79 -26.43
N ALA A 296 -18.71 -39.22 -25.30
CA ALA A 296 -18.35 -39.72 -23.97
C ALA A 296 -18.90 -41.13 -23.71
N ALA A 297 -20.16 -41.38 -24.07
CA ALA A 297 -20.77 -42.72 -23.98
C ALA A 297 -20.04 -43.74 -24.86
N GLY A 298 -19.71 -43.35 -26.10
CA GLY A 298 -18.94 -44.18 -27.03
C GLY A 298 -17.59 -44.61 -26.44
N TRP A 299 -16.84 -43.69 -25.84
CA TRP A 299 -15.57 -44.02 -25.18
C TRP A 299 -15.73 -44.94 -23.97
N ALA A 300 -16.77 -44.78 -23.16
CA ALA A 300 -17.04 -45.67 -22.02
C ALA A 300 -17.30 -47.11 -22.48
N VAL A 301 -18.08 -47.28 -23.57
CA VAL A 301 -18.33 -48.60 -24.19
C VAL A 301 -17.06 -49.18 -24.79
N VAL A 302 -16.30 -48.39 -25.57
CA VAL A 302 -15.04 -48.83 -26.19
C VAL A 302 -14.05 -49.33 -25.14
N PHE A 303 -13.81 -48.55 -24.08
CA PHE A 303 -12.91 -48.97 -23.00
C PHE A 303 -13.44 -50.19 -22.23
N GLY A 304 -14.75 -50.27 -21.98
CA GLY A 304 -15.35 -51.44 -21.34
C GLY A 304 -15.17 -52.73 -22.15
N VAL A 305 -15.43 -52.68 -23.46
CA VAL A 305 -15.29 -53.84 -24.37
C VAL A 305 -13.82 -54.25 -24.53
N LEU A 306 -12.92 -53.29 -24.75
CA LEU A 306 -11.49 -53.57 -24.87
C LEU A 306 -10.92 -54.13 -23.56
N TYR A 307 -11.38 -53.65 -22.40
CA TYR A 307 -10.97 -54.19 -21.10
C TYR A 307 -11.47 -55.61 -20.86
N ALA A 308 -12.74 -55.88 -21.15
CA ALA A 308 -13.33 -57.22 -21.01
C ALA A 308 -12.64 -58.24 -21.93
N ARG A 309 -12.16 -57.83 -23.10
CA ARG A 309 -11.42 -58.69 -24.03
C ARG A 309 -10.05 -59.13 -23.51
N ILE A 310 -9.42 -58.41 -22.58
CA ILE A 310 -8.06 -58.71 -22.11
C ILE A 310 -8.02 -59.95 -21.17
N TRP A 311 -9.03 -60.12 -20.31
CA TRP A 311 -9.05 -61.18 -19.28
C TRP A 311 -9.17 -62.63 -19.80
N PRO A 312 -9.92 -62.95 -20.88
CA PRO A 312 -10.05 -64.32 -21.41
C PRO A 312 -8.79 -64.88 -22.07
N GLN A 313 -7.74 -64.08 -22.27
CA GLN A 313 -6.60 -64.44 -23.11
C GLN A 313 -5.55 -65.26 -22.36
N ARG A 314 -5.39 -66.52 -22.80
CA ARG A 314 -4.50 -67.51 -22.19
C ARG A 314 -3.01 -67.29 -22.54
N THR A 315 -2.69 -66.79 -23.73
CA THR A 315 -1.30 -66.59 -24.19
C THR A 315 -0.79 -65.17 -23.90
N ARG A 316 0.44 -65.05 -23.37
CA ARG A 316 1.09 -63.75 -23.08
C ARG A 316 1.18 -62.83 -24.31
N ALA A 317 1.45 -63.38 -25.49
CA ALA A 317 1.53 -62.61 -26.73
C ALA A 317 0.18 -62.00 -27.15
N ALA A 318 -0.91 -62.76 -27.05
CA ALA A 318 -2.26 -62.30 -27.35
C ALA A 318 -2.72 -61.23 -26.36
N ARG A 319 -2.41 -61.41 -25.06
CA ARG A 319 -2.66 -60.42 -24.00
C ARG A 319 -1.93 -59.11 -24.24
N ASN A 320 -0.63 -59.17 -24.59
CA ASN A 320 0.16 -57.99 -24.91
C ASN A 320 -0.35 -57.26 -26.15
N GLN A 321 -0.83 -57.98 -27.18
CA GLN A 321 -1.43 -57.36 -28.36
C GLN A 321 -2.69 -56.56 -28.01
N GLN A 322 -3.50 -57.07 -27.10
CA GLN A 322 -4.79 -56.48 -26.76
C GLN A 322 -4.62 -55.32 -25.77
N VAL A 323 -3.62 -55.41 -24.88
CA VAL A 323 -3.12 -54.27 -24.12
C VAL A 323 -2.59 -53.16 -25.03
N ARG A 324 -1.84 -53.48 -26.11
CA ARG A 324 -1.41 -52.47 -27.10
C ARG A 324 -2.60 -51.79 -27.79
N ASN A 325 -3.59 -52.57 -28.23
CA ASN A 325 -4.82 -52.03 -28.82
C ASN A 325 -5.56 -51.09 -27.86
N TYR A 326 -5.64 -51.45 -26.58
CA TYR A 326 -6.19 -50.59 -25.53
C TYR A 326 -5.39 -49.30 -25.40
N LEU A 327 -4.06 -49.36 -25.35
CA LEU A 327 -3.20 -48.19 -25.24
C LEU A 327 -3.30 -47.26 -26.46
N TYR A 328 -3.45 -47.79 -27.68
CA TYR A 328 -3.74 -46.96 -28.86
C TYR A 328 -5.08 -46.23 -28.73
N ALA A 329 -6.13 -46.92 -28.28
CA ALA A 329 -7.42 -46.28 -28.00
C ALA A 329 -7.31 -45.20 -26.91
N SER A 330 -6.54 -45.46 -25.84
CA SER A 330 -6.23 -44.48 -24.80
C SER A 330 -5.47 -43.27 -25.34
N ALA A 331 -4.51 -43.44 -26.24
CA ALA A 331 -3.78 -42.34 -26.86
C ALA A 331 -4.71 -41.45 -27.70
N VAL A 332 -5.63 -42.05 -28.47
CA VAL A 332 -6.64 -41.30 -29.23
C VAL A 332 -7.58 -40.54 -28.30
N PHE A 333 -8.02 -41.15 -27.20
CA PHE A 333 -8.88 -40.51 -26.20
C PHE A 333 -8.22 -39.31 -25.49
N VAL A 334 -6.90 -39.41 -25.22
CA VAL A 334 -6.12 -38.36 -24.55
C VAL A 334 -5.69 -37.24 -25.51
N SER A 335 -5.55 -37.56 -26.81
CA SER A 335 -5.09 -36.61 -27.83
C SER A 335 -5.83 -35.26 -27.86
N PRO A 336 -7.16 -35.16 -27.67
CA PRO A 336 -7.86 -33.89 -27.72
C PRO A 336 -7.52 -33.02 -26.49
N GLU A 337 -7.27 -33.63 -25.33
CA GLU A 337 -6.85 -32.93 -24.12
C GLU A 337 -5.40 -32.44 -24.23
N VAL A 338 -4.50 -33.26 -24.77
CA VAL A 338 -3.12 -32.85 -25.05
C VAL A 338 -3.09 -31.72 -26.08
N LEU A 339 -3.90 -31.82 -27.13
CA LEU A 339 -4.05 -30.76 -28.12
C LEU A 339 -4.59 -29.48 -27.47
N ALA A 340 -5.58 -29.57 -26.58
CA ALA A 340 -6.08 -28.42 -25.84
C ALA A 340 -4.98 -27.80 -24.94
N ILE A 341 -4.15 -28.60 -24.29
CA ILE A 341 -2.98 -28.11 -23.52
C ILE A 341 -2.01 -27.36 -24.44
N ILE A 342 -1.64 -27.95 -25.58
CA ILE A 342 -0.71 -27.31 -26.54
C ILE A 342 -1.29 -25.99 -27.09
N LEU A 343 -2.56 -25.97 -27.47
CA LEU A 343 -3.20 -24.80 -28.07
C LEU A 343 -3.47 -23.69 -27.05
N PHE A 344 -3.80 -24.01 -25.80
CA PHE A 344 -4.35 -23.04 -24.83
C PHE A 344 -3.53 -22.85 -23.55
N VAL A 345 -2.53 -23.70 -23.28
CA VAL A 345 -1.61 -23.54 -22.13
C VAL A 345 -0.26 -23.00 -22.60
N VAL A 346 0.25 -23.45 -23.76
CA VAL A 346 1.52 -22.95 -24.30
C VAL A 346 1.36 -21.49 -24.76
N PRO A 347 2.04 -20.53 -24.12
CA PRO A 347 1.72 -19.12 -24.33
C PRO A 347 1.98 -18.61 -25.75
N TRP A 348 3.03 -19.09 -26.44
CA TRP A 348 3.34 -18.63 -27.81
C TRP A 348 2.29 -19.12 -28.83
N VAL A 349 1.86 -20.38 -28.73
CA VAL A 349 0.86 -20.97 -29.62
C VAL A 349 -0.45 -20.23 -29.43
N ARG A 350 -0.83 -20.05 -28.18
CA ARG A 350 -2.07 -19.37 -27.79
C ARG A 350 -2.13 -17.92 -28.25
N ASN A 351 -1.07 -17.14 -28.07
CA ASN A 351 -1.03 -15.75 -28.52
C ASN A 351 -1.13 -15.65 -30.04
N PHE A 352 -0.50 -16.58 -30.77
CA PHE A 352 -0.64 -16.69 -32.22
C PHE A 352 -2.08 -17.01 -32.65
N LEU A 353 -2.74 -17.95 -31.96
CA LEU A 353 -4.12 -18.32 -32.24
C LEU A 353 -5.11 -17.18 -31.98
N GLU A 354 -4.94 -16.40 -30.91
CA GLU A 354 -5.85 -15.30 -30.57
C GLU A 354 -5.73 -14.10 -31.51
N GLN A 355 -4.55 -13.86 -32.09
CA GLN A 355 -4.32 -12.77 -33.04
C GLN A 355 -4.85 -13.07 -34.45
N LYS A 356 -5.06 -14.34 -34.80
CA LYS A 356 -5.42 -14.77 -36.16
C LYS A 356 -6.88 -15.22 -36.25
N ASN A 357 -7.66 -14.58 -37.13
CA ASN A 357 -9.06 -14.92 -37.39
C ASN A 357 -9.23 -16.09 -38.37
N TRP A 358 -8.66 -17.26 -38.10
CA TRP A 358 -8.81 -18.42 -38.98
C TRP A 358 -10.06 -19.24 -38.64
N LYS A 359 -10.82 -19.64 -39.66
CA LYS A 359 -12.05 -20.42 -39.54
C LYS A 359 -11.82 -21.81 -38.93
N VAL A 360 -10.66 -22.43 -39.18
CA VAL A 360 -10.28 -23.74 -38.61
C VAL A 360 -10.21 -23.69 -37.08
N PHE A 361 -9.61 -22.64 -36.52
CA PHE A 361 -9.54 -22.46 -35.07
C PHE A 361 -10.91 -22.14 -34.45
N HIS A 362 -11.87 -21.60 -35.20
CA HIS A 362 -13.24 -21.41 -34.71
C HIS A 362 -13.97 -22.74 -34.48
N VAL A 363 -13.75 -23.73 -35.36
CA VAL A 363 -14.35 -25.07 -35.19
C VAL A 363 -13.67 -25.82 -34.04
N LEU A 364 -12.34 -25.74 -33.94
CA LEU A 364 -11.59 -26.34 -32.84
C LEU A 364 -11.97 -25.71 -31.49
N THR A 365 -12.02 -24.39 -31.41
CA THR A 365 -12.45 -23.68 -30.19
C THR A 365 -13.90 -24.01 -29.84
N TRP A 366 -14.82 -24.11 -30.80
CA TRP A 366 -16.20 -24.53 -30.55
C TRP A 366 -16.30 -25.90 -29.87
N TRP A 367 -15.41 -26.86 -30.18
CA TRP A 367 -15.39 -28.16 -29.51
C TRP A 367 -14.76 -28.10 -28.11
N PHE A 368 -13.61 -27.44 -27.96
CA PHE A 368 -12.80 -27.46 -26.74
C PHE A 368 -13.20 -26.42 -25.68
N GLN A 369 -13.68 -25.24 -26.07
CA GLN A 369 -13.99 -24.14 -25.16
C GLN A 369 -15.36 -23.53 -25.48
N SER A 370 -16.15 -23.13 -24.48
CA SER A 370 -17.28 -22.21 -24.74
C SER A 370 -16.69 -20.85 -25.16
N ARG A 371 -17.40 -20.07 -25.98
CA ARG A 371 -16.96 -18.70 -26.24
C ARG A 371 -17.04 -17.95 -24.91
N ILE A 372 -15.88 -17.72 -24.29
CA ILE A 372 -15.78 -16.86 -23.12
C ILE A 372 -15.32 -15.51 -23.65
N PHE A 373 -16.04 -14.44 -23.32
CA PHE A 373 -15.73 -13.06 -23.73
C PHE A 373 -14.51 -12.47 -22.99
N VAL A 374 -13.43 -13.25 -22.83
CA VAL A 374 -12.15 -12.71 -22.37
C VAL A 374 -11.48 -12.06 -23.56
N GLY A 375 -11.29 -10.74 -23.51
CA GLY A 375 -10.68 -9.95 -24.59
C GLY A 375 -9.35 -10.49 -25.10
N ARG A 376 -9.11 -10.33 -26.40
CA ARG A 376 -7.88 -10.78 -27.07
C ARG A 376 -6.66 -10.08 -26.48
N GLY A 377 -5.59 -10.83 -26.24
CA GLY A 377 -4.35 -10.26 -25.69
C GLY A 377 -4.45 -9.83 -24.23
N LEU A 378 -5.48 -10.26 -23.49
CA LEU A 378 -5.61 -9.98 -22.06
C LEU A 378 -4.83 -10.95 -21.14
N ARG A 379 -3.98 -11.83 -21.69
CA ARG A 379 -3.29 -12.90 -20.94
C ARG A 379 -1.86 -12.52 -20.53
N GLU A 380 -1.38 -13.16 -19.47
CA GLU A 380 -0.06 -12.92 -18.85
C GLU A 380 1.11 -13.55 -19.64
N GLY A 381 2.34 -13.08 -19.38
CA GLY A 381 3.57 -13.47 -20.07
C GLY A 381 4.06 -14.90 -19.76
N ILE A 382 5.06 -15.38 -20.52
CA ILE A 382 5.57 -16.77 -20.40
C ILE A 382 6.09 -17.08 -19.00
N PHE A 383 6.90 -16.17 -18.43
CA PHE A 383 7.50 -16.36 -17.10
C PHE A 383 6.45 -16.47 -15.99
N ASP A 384 5.40 -15.66 -16.06
CA ASP A 384 4.31 -15.68 -15.06
C ASP A 384 3.49 -16.96 -15.16
N ASN A 385 3.19 -17.42 -16.39
CA ASN A 385 2.52 -18.70 -16.59
C ASN A 385 3.37 -19.87 -16.07
N LEU A 386 4.69 -19.82 -16.28
CA LEU A 386 5.61 -20.85 -15.77
C LEU A 386 5.64 -20.85 -14.24
N ALA A 387 5.76 -19.68 -13.60
CA ALA A 387 5.76 -19.55 -12.15
C ALA A 387 4.45 -20.05 -11.52
N TYR A 388 3.29 -19.70 -12.11
CA TYR A 388 1.98 -20.22 -11.73
C TYR A 388 1.93 -21.75 -11.82
N THR A 389 2.42 -22.30 -12.92
CA THR A 389 2.38 -23.75 -13.18
C THR A 389 3.28 -24.51 -12.20
N ILE A 390 4.50 -24.01 -11.94
CA ILE A 390 5.42 -24.61 -10.98
C ILE A 390 4.82 -24.62 -9.58
N PHE A 391 4.19 -23.52 -9.15
CA PHE A 391 3.55 -23.43 -7.83
C PHE A 391 2.52 -24.55 -7.64
N TRP A 392 1.57 -24.69 -8.57
CA TRP A 392 0.54 -25.73 -8.48
C TRP A 392 1.09 -27.14 -8.67
N ALA A 393 2.09 -27.33 -9.53
CA ALA A 393 2.73 -28.63 -9.72
C ALA A 393 3.37 -29.14 -8.42
N VAL A 394 4.07 -28.25 -7.68
CA VAL A 394 4.68 -28.60 -6.39
C VAL A 394 3.61 -28.92 -5.34
N VAL A 395 2.57 -28.09 -5.22
CA VAL A 395 1.45 -28.33 -4.28
C VAL A 395 0.79 -29.69 -4.53
N LEU A 396 0.47 -29.98 -5.80
CA LEU A 396 -0.19 -31.22 -6.18
C LEU A 396 0.73 -32.44 -6.03
N ALA A 397 2.02 -32.32 -6.39
CA ALA A 397 2.98 -33.40 -6.22
C ALA A 397 3.11 -33.81 -4.75
N THR A 398 3.25 -32.83 -3.84
CA THR A 398 3.35 -33.10 -2.40
C THR A 398 2.05 -33.66 -1.83
N LYS A 399 0.90 -33.10 -2.22
CA LYS A 399 -0.43 -33.66 -1.87
C LYS A 399 -0.49 -35.13 -2.24
N PHE A 400 -0.29 -35.47 -3.51
CA PHE A 400 -0.45 -36.83 -4.00
C PHE A 400 0.59 -37.80 -3.43
N MET A 401 1.82 -37.34 -3.20
CA MET A 401 2.84 -38.14 -2.52
C MET A 401 2.41 -38.46 -1.08
N PHE A 402 1.95 -37.45 -0.33
CA PHE A 402 1.45 -37.62 1.03
C PHE A 402 0.24 -38.56 1.08
N SER A 403 -0.76 -38.34 0.22
CA SER A 403 -1.95 -39.18 0.16
C SER A 403 -1.58 -40.63 -0.17
N TYR A 404 -0.64 -40.89 -1.08
CA TYR A 404 -0.24 -42.26 -1.41
C TYR A 404 0.46 -42.96 -0.23
N PHE A 405 1.52 -42.35 0.31
CA PHE A 405 2.38 -43.01 1.29
C PHE A 405 1.80 -43.06 2.71
N LEU A 406 1.04 -42.04 3.13
CA LEU A 406 0.57 -41.91 4.50
C LEU A 406 -0.93 -42.13 4.68
N GLN A 407 -1.76 -41.93 3.65
CA GLN A 407 -3.20 -42.18 3.73
C GLN A 407 -3.59 -43.52 3.10
N ILE A 408 -3.24 -43.76 1.83
CA ILE A 408 -3.77 -44.88 1.05
C ILE A 408 -3.00 -46.18 1.32
N LYS A 409 -1.68 -46.18 1.21
CA LYS A 409 -0.85 -47.40 1.35
C LYS A 409 -1.00 -48.08 2.74
N PRO A 410 -0.97 -47.35 3.88
CA PRO A 410 -1.10 -47.96 5.19
C PRO A 410 -2.47 -48.62 5.42
N MET A 411 -3.53 -48.10 4.79
CA MET A 411 -4.90 -48.60 4.95
C MET A 411 -5.14 -49.94 4.27
N ILE A 412 -4.32 -50.32 3.30
CA ILE A 412 -4.52 -51.54 2.51
C ILE A 412 -4.24 -52.80 3.31
N ALA A 413 -3.21 -52.81 4.17
CA ALA A 413 -2.93 -53.98 5.00
C ALA A 413 -4.08 -54.30 5.98
N PRO A 414 -4.59 -53.33 6.78
CA PRO A 414 -5.80 -53.53 7.58
C PRO A 414 -7.01 -53.93 6.74
N THR A 415 -7.18 -53.34 5.55
CA THR A 415 -8.31 -53.66 4.66
C THR A 415 -8.29 -55.11 4.21
N LYS A 416 -7.12 -55.64 3.82
CA LYS A 416 -6.97 -57.05 3.44
C LYS A 416 -7.26 -57.98 4.62
N VAL A 417 -6.77 -57.65 5.82
CA VAL A 417 -7.02 -58.42 7.04
C VAL A 417 -8.52 -58.47 7.35
N VAL A 418 -9.19 -57.31 7.38
CA VAL A 418 -10.64 -57.23 7.67
C VAL A 418 -11.48 -57.96 6.61
N LEU A 419 -11.12 -57.87 5.33
CA LEU A 419 -11.83 -58.60 4.26
C LEU A 419 -11.59 -60.11 4.29
N SER A 420 -10.46 -60.58 4.85
CA SER A 420 -10.14 -62.02 4.97
C SER A 420 -10.85 -62.73 6.13
N LEU A 421 -11.43 -61.99 7.07
CA LEU A 421 -12.18 -62.53 8.20
C LEU A 421 -13.55 -63.05 7.75
N THR A 422 -13.69 -64.35 7.54
CA THR A 422 -14.94 -64.97 7.03
C THR A 422 -15.93 -65.39 8.12
N THR A 423 -15.56 -65.34 9.41
CA THR A 423 -16.32 -65.95 10.52
C THR A 423 -16.51 -65.01 11.72
N VAL A 424 -17.10 -63.84 11.54
CA VAL A 424 -17.37 -62.88 12.64
C VAL A 424 -18.88 -62.85 12.97
N LYS A 425 -19.26 -63.23 14.19
CA LYS A 425 -20.64 -63.06 14.70
C LYS A 425 -20.81 -61.64 15.23
N TYR A 426 -21.48 -60.77 14.47
CA TYR A 426 -21.79 -59.40 14.90
C TYR A 426 -22.94 -59.40 15.92
N ARG A 427 -22.77 -58.71 17.06
CA ARG A 427 -23.81 -58.54 18.10
C ARG A 427 -24.81 -57.41 17.79
N TRP A 428 -24.52 -56.57 16.81
CA TRP A 428 -25.33 -55.41 16.43
C TRP A 428 -26.27 -55.75 15.26
N HIS A 429 -27.41 -55.04 15.16
CA HIS A 429 -28.52 -55.32 14.26
C HIS A 429 -28.07 -55.55 12.80
N GLU A 430 -28.48 -56.69 12.22
CA GLU A 430 -28.05 -57.23 10.92
C GLU A 430 -28.51 -56.37 9.73
N PHE A 431 -27.91 -55.19 9.50
CA PHE A 431 -28.19 -54.44 8.28
C PHE A 431 -27.64 -55.16 7.03
N PHE A 432 -26.62 -56.02 7.14
CA PHE A 432 -26.04 -56.74 5.99
C PHE A 432 -25.50 -58.13 6.38
N LYS A 433 -26.03 -59.19 5.75
CA LYS A 433 -25.57 -60.59 5.93
C LYS A 433 -24.14 -60.82 5.38
N HIS A 434 -23.30 -61.47 6.18
CA HIS A 434 -22.04 -62.14 5.81
C HIS A 434 -20.90 -61.31 5.15
N SER A 435 -20.84 -59.98 5.28
CA SER A 435 -19.78 -59.19 4.63
C SER A 435 -19.18 -58.07 5.48
N ASN A 436 -17.85 -58.08 5.63
CA ASN A 436 -17.10 -57.06 6.38
C ASN A 436 -16.85 -55.76 5.59
N ARG A 437 -17.46 -55.62 4.40
CA ARG A 437 -17.29 -54.46 3.51
C ARG A 437 -17.76 -53.15 4.13
N PHE A 438 -18.80 -53.17 4.96
CA PHE A 438 -19.29 -51.98 5.66
C PHE A 438 -18.29 -51.46 6.69
N ALA A 439 -17.67 -52.37 7.46
CA ALA A 439 -16.61 -52.02 8.41
C ALA A 439 -15.39 -51.40 7.71
N VAL A 440 -15.01 -51.93 6.53
CA VAL A 440 -14.00 -51.31 5.67
C VAL A 440 -14.44 -49.91 5.22
N GLY A 441 -15.69 -49.72 4.81
CA GLY A 441 -16.23 -48.41 4.45
C GLY A 441 -16.11 -47.38 5.59
N LEU A 442 -16.49 -47.76 6.81
CA LEU A 442 -16.34 -46.90 8.00
C LEU A 442 -14.87 -46.60 8.33
N LEU A 443 -13.97 -47.57 8.16
CA LEU A 443 -12.53 -47.40 8.37
C LEU A 443 -11.92 -46.40 7.37
N TRP A 444 -12.36 -46.44 6.10
CA TRP A 444 -11.88 -45.55 5.04
C TRP A 444 -12.53 -44.16 5.06
N ALA A 445 -13.73 -43.99 5.62
CA ALA A 445 -14.47 -42.73 5.54
C ALA A 445 -13.68 -41.52 6.07
N PRO A 446 -13.04 -41.54 7.26
CA PRO A 446 -12.21 -40.42 7.72
C PRO A 446 -11.02 -40.14 6.80
N VAL A 447 -10.38 -41.18 6.27
CA VAL A 447 -9.20 -41.05 5.38
C VAL A 447 -9.59 -40.40 4.05
N VAL A 448 -10.73 -40.81 3.47
CA VAL A 448 -11.25 -40.21 2.24
C VAL A 448 -11.68 -38.75 2.45
N LEU A 449 -12.29 -38.42 3.59
CA LEU A 449 -12.63 -37.03 3.91
C LEU A 449 -11.37 -36.16 4.03
N ILE A 450 -10.33 -36.64 4.70
CA ILE A 450 -9.04 -35.94 4.79
C ILE A 450 -8.40 -35.80 3.39
N TYR A 451 -8.45 -36.84 2.56
CA TYR A 451 -7.93 -36.81 1.18
C TYR A 451 -8.59 -35.74 0.29
N LEU A 452 -9.89 -35.49 0.49
CA LEU A 452 -10.61 -34.43 -0.22
C LEU A 452 -10.25 -33.03 0.32
N MET A 453 -9.99 -32.91 1.62
CA MET A 453 -9.68 -31.64 2.27
C MET A 453 -8.20 -31.22 2.14
N ASP A 454 -7.26 -32.17 2.07
CA ASP A 454 -5.83 -31.91 2.25
C ASP A 454 -5.19 -30.94 1.23
N ILE A 455 -5.83 -30.69 0.08
CA ILE A 455 -5.35 -29.72 -0.91
C ILE A 455 -5.34 -28.29 -0.34
N SER A 456 -6.29 -27.95 0.54
CA SER A 456 -6.33 -26.65 1.21
C SER A 456 -5.20 -26.49 2.23
N ILE A 457 -4.83 -27.57 2.90
CA ILE A 457 -3.71 -27.62 3.85
C ILE A 457 -2.40 -27.38 3.10
N TRP A 458 -2.13 -28.17 2.05
CA TRP A 458 -0.91 -28.01 1.25
C TRP A 458 -0.83 -26.65 0.57
N TYR A 459 -1.94 -26.14 0.04
CA TYR A 459 -2.01 -24.78 -0.47
C TYR A 459 -1.63 -23.74 0.60
N SER A 460 -2.14 -23.88 1.83
CA SER A 460 -1.85 -22.95 2.93
C SER A 460 -0.37 -22.97 3.35
N ILE A 461 0.26 -24.14 3.37
CA ILE A 461 1.70 -24.30 3.67
C ILE A 461 2.56 -23.67 2.58
N TYR A 462 2.33 -24.04 1.31
CA TYR A 462 3.13 -23.52 0.20
C TYR A 462 2.88 -22.04 -0.06
N SER A 463 1.65 -21.55 0.10
CA SER A 463 1.38 -20.12 -0.01
C SER A 463 2.09 -19.32 1.09
N SER A 464 2.10 -19.81 2.34
CA SER A 464 2.86 -19.17 3.41
C SER A 464 4.36 -19.13 3.10
N PHE A 465 4.92 -20.24 2.59
CA PHE A 465 6.33 -20.34 2.22
C PHE A 465 6.69 -19.42 1.04
N THR A 466 5.92 -19.47 -0.06
CA THR A 466 6.14 -18.59 -1.22
C THR A 466 5.96 -17.12 -0.86
N GLY A 467 4.94 -16.77 -0.08
CA GLY A 467 4.72 -15.39 0.40
C GLY A 467 5.86 -14.88 1.29
N ALA A 468 6.46 -15.76 2.10
CA ALA A 468 7.64 -15.46 2.91
C ALA A 468 8.90 -15.27 2.04
N LEU A 469 9.14 -16.15 1.06
CA LEU A 469 10.25 -16.03 0.11
C LEU A 469 10.16 -14.74 -0.70
N VAL A 470 8.98 -14.42 -1.25
CA VAL A 470 8.74 -13.16 -1.96
C VAL A 470 9.02 -11.98 -1.05
N GLY A 471 8.61 -12.05 0.22
CA GLY A 471 8.91 -11.04 1.22
C GLY A 471 10.41 -10.86 1.47
N LEU A 472 11.16 -11.96 1.55
CA LEU A 472 12.60 -11.97 1.77
C LEU A 472 13.36 -11.41 0.56
N PHE A 473 12.98 -11.79 -0.66
CA PHE A 473 13.54 -11.22 -1.89
C PHE A 473 13.17 -9.73 -2.07
N SER A 474 12.07 -9.30 -1.45
CA SER A 474 11.70 -7.88 -1.34
C SER A 474 12.43 -7.14 -0.21
N HIS A 475 13.31 -7.83 0.54
CA HIS A 475 14.08 -7.32 1.69
C HIS A 475 13.20 -6.73 2.80
N LEU A 476 11.99 -7.26 2.98
CA LEU A 476 11.08 -6.81 4.04
C LEU A 476 11.60 -7.28 5.40
N GLY A 477 11.97 -6.33 6.27
CA GLY A 477 12.33 -6.58 7.67
C GLY A 477 13.79 -6.99 7.91
N GLU A 478 14.73 -6.45 7.13
CA GLU A 478 16.17 -6.67 7.29
C GLU A 478 16.75 -6.02 8.57
N ILE A 479 16.25 -4.83 8.94
CA ILE A 479 16.54 -4.12 10.19
C ILE A 479 15.46 -4.48 11.20
N ARG A 480 15.80 -5.35 12.15
CA ARG A 480 14.86 -5.80 13.19
C ARG A 480 15.07 -5.10 14.52
N ASN A 481 16.31 -4.70 14.80
CA ASN A 481 16.71 -4.20 16.11
C ASN A 481 17.40 -2.83 16.01
N LEU A 482 17.32 -2.05 17.11
CA LEU A 482 17.97 -0.74 17.23
C LEU A 482 19.49 -0.81 16.99
N GLN A 483 20.14 -1.90 17.38
CA GLN A 483 21.58 -2.09 17.15
C GLN A 483 21.92 -2.17 15.65
N GLN A 484 21.08 -2.86 14.85
CA GLN A 484 21.24 -2.92 13.40
C GLN A 484 20.97 -1.55 12.76
N LEU A 485 19.98 -0.82 13.28
CA LEU A 485 19.71 0.56 12.86
C LEU A 485 20.94 1.45 13.09
N ARG A 486 21.55 1.42 14.29
CA ARG A 486 22.74 2.23 14.61
C ARG A 486 23.91 1.98 13.66
N LEU A 487 24.19 0.70 13.36
CA LEU A 487 25.23 0.30 12.40
C LEU A 487 24.95 0.82 10.98
N ARG A 488 23.67 0.88 10.60
CA ARG A 488 23.23 1.33 9.28
C ARG A 488 22.93 2.82 9.18
N PHE A 489 22.88 3.56 10.30
CA PHE A 489 22.44 4.95 10.32
C PHE A 489 23.35 5.87 9.46
N GLN A 490 24.65 5.58 9.39
CA GLN A 490 25.57 6.27 8.46
C GLN A 490 25.17 6.11 6.99
N PHE A 491 24.58 4.97 6.59
CA PHE A 491 24.10 4.73 5.24
C PHE A 491 22.69 5.26 5.03
N PHE A 492 21.93 5.45 6.12
CA PHE A 492 20.56 5.93 6.10
C PHE A 492 20.46 7.34 5.52
N ALA A 493 21.43 8.22 5.81
CA ALA A 493 21.51 9.54 5.17
C ALA A 493 21.68 9.47 3.66
N SER A 494 22.61 8.64 3.18
CA SER A 494 22.79 8.42 1.75
C SER A 494 21.60 7.72 1.09
N ALA A 495 20.92 6.82 1.81
CA ALA A 495 19.72 6.12 1.32
C ALA A 495 18.52 7.08 1.23
N MET A 496 18.35 8.01 2.18
CA MET A 496 17.35 9.07 2.08
C MET A 496 17.64 9.99 0.89
N GLN A 497 18.88 10.45 0.72
CA GLN A 497 19.25 11.27 -0.43
C GLN A 497 19.00 10.52 -1.75
N PHE A 498 19.40 9.26 -1.84
CA PHE A 498 19.27 8.46 -3.06
C PHE A 498 17.81 8.17 -3.41
N ASN A 499 16.97 7.82 -2.44
CA ASN A 499 15.60 7.40 -2.74
C ASN A 499 14.60 8.56 -2.69
N LEU A 500 14.71 9.45 -1.69
CA LEU A 500 13.73 10.49 -1.46
C LEU A 500 14.03 11.77 -2.22
N MET A 501 15.29 12.13 -2.52
CA MET A 501 15.56 13.38 -3.25
C MET A 501 15.57 13.16 -4.76
N PRO A 502 15.02 14.10 -5.55
CA PRO A 502 15.08 14.04 -7.00
C PRO A 502 16.53 14.23 -7.49
N GLU A 503 16.89 13.56 -8.58
CA GLU A 503 18.21 13.70 -9.19
C GLU A 503 18.27 15.03 -9.99
N GLU A 504 19.12 15.97 -9.56
CA GLU A 504 19.33 17.27 -10.24
C GLU A 504 19.93 17.13 -11.66
N HIS A 505 20.42 15.94 -12.01
CA HIS A 505 20.88 15.66 -13.37
C HIS A 505 19.71 15.52 -14.33
N LEU A 506 19.34 16.67 -14.90
CA LEU A 506 18.92 16.89 -16.28
C LEU A 506 18.03 15.80 -16.90
N LEU A 507 16.81 16.23 -17.19
CA LEU A 507 15.79 15.75 -18.13
C LEU A 507 16.26 15.20 -19.51
N LYS A 508 17.54 14.87 -19.73
CA LYS A 508 18.12 14.45 -21.01
C LYS A 508 18.71 13.04 -21.08
N SER A 509 18.54 12.17 -20.08
CA SER A 509 18.96 10.76 -20.23
C SER A 509 17.99 9.74 -19.64
N GLN A 510 16.71 9.84 -20.01
CA GLN A 510 15.82 8.69 -19.89
C GLN A 510 16.33 7.56 -20.79
N GLY A 511 16.91 6.51 -20.19
CA GLY A 511 16.82 5.17 -20.76
C GLY A 511 18.08 4.47 -21.27
N THR A 512 19.30 4.96 -21.04
CA THR A 512 20.48 4.14 -21.35
C THR A 512 20.65 3.01 -20.31
N LEU A 513 20.82 1.77 -20.77
CA LEU A 513 21.12 0.59 -19.94
C LEU A 513 22.27 0.85 -18.94
N LYS A 514 23.23 1.70 -19.33
CA LYS A 514 24.35 2.16 -18.51
C LYS A 514 23.91 2.89 -17.24
N ASN A 515 22.92 3.78 -17.30
CA ASN A 515 22.42 4.51 -16.13
C ASN A 515 21.67 3.57 -15.18
N ARG A 516 20.85 2.65 -15.72
CA ARG A 516 20.19 1.60 -14.92
C ARG A 516 21.19 0.68 -14.23
N PHE A 517 22.29 0.35 -14.90
CA PHE A 517 23.36 -0.46 -14.32
C PHE A 517 24.14 0.30 -13.24
N GLN A 518 24.46 1.59 -13.47
CA GLN A 518 25.11 2.43 -12.45
C GLN A 518 24.23 2.63 -11.23
N ASP A 519 22.92 2.84 -11.42
CA ASP A 519 21.94 2.90 -10.32
C ASP A 519 21.86 1.57 -9.57
N ALA A 520 21.85 0.44 -10.28
CA ALA A 520 21.88 -0.88 -9.66
C ALA A 520 23.14 -1.08 -8.81
N ILE A 521 24.32 -0.66 -9.30
CA ILE A 521 25.58 -0.69 -8.53
C ILE A 521 25.51 0.24 -7.31
N ARG A 522 25.02 1.48 -7.45
CA ARG A 522 24.88 2.42 -6.32
C ARG A 522 23.92 1.86 -5.27
N ARG A 523 22.80 1.28 -5.70
CA ARG A 523 21.83 0.62 -4.83
C ARG A 523 22.43 -0.60 -4.13
N LEU A 524 23.23 -1.42 -4.81
CA LEU A 524 23.96 -2.54 -4.20
C LEU A 524 24.97 -2.06 -3.16
N LYS A 525 25.73 -0.99 -3.46
CA LYS A 525 26.67 -0.38 -2.51
C LYS A 525 25.97 0.14 -1.25
N LEU A 526 24.86 0.85 -1.41
CA LEU A 526 24.04 1.35 -0.30
C LEU A 526 23.41 0.20 0.53
N ARG A 527 22.96 -0.87 -0.15
CA ARG A 527 22.29 -2.02 0.48
C ARG A 527 23.22 -2.85 1.35
N TYR A 528 24.42 -3.15 0.86
CA TYR A 528 25.39 -4.01 1.55
C TYR A 528 26.46 -3.23 2.31
N GLY A 529 26.39 -1.89 2.30
CA GLY A 529 27.34 -1.02 3.00
C GLY A 529 28.75 -1.03 2.40
N PHE A 530 28.88 -1.29 1.10
CA PHE A 530 30.18 -1.27 0.42
C PHE A 530 30.61 0.18 0.11
N GLY A 531 31.64 0.66 0.80
CA GLY A 531 32.26 1.98 0.61
C GLY A 531 32.25 2.85 1.87
N LYS A 532 32.73 4.09 1.75
CA LYS A 532 32.70 5.11 2.82
C LYS A 532 31.76 6.26 2.44
N PRO A 533 30.43 6.06 2.37
CA PRO A 533 29.51 7.08 1.88
C PRO A 533 29.50 8.37 2.71
N TYR A 534 29.91 8.31 3.98
CA TYR A 534 30.04 9.48 4.86
C TYR A 534 31.04 10.52 4.34
N THR A 535 32.11 10.13 3.64
CA THR A 535 33.06 11.10 3.07
C THR A 535 32.42 11.96 1.98
N LYS A 536 31.34 11.47 1.35
CA LYS A 536 30.55 12.24 0.40
C LYS A 536 29.63 13.25 1.12
N ILE A 537 29.07 12.87 2.27
CA ILE A 537 28.19 13.75 3.08
C ILE A 537 29.01 14.86 3.74
N GLU A 538 30.21 14.55 4.24
CA GLU A 538 31.12 15.53 4.84
C GLU A 538 31.65 16.54 3.81
N SER A 539 31.83 16.12 2.55
CA SER A 539 32.23 17.02 1.45
C SER A 539 31.08 17.85 0.89
N ASN A 540 29.81 17.43 1.04
CA ASN A 540 28.64 18.19 0.61
C ASN A 540 27.75 18.61 1.79
N GLN A 541 28.07 19.77 2.39
CA GLN A 541 27.34 20.33 3.54
C GLN A 541 25.84 20.56 3.26
N VAL A 542 25.45 20.79 1.99
CA VAL A 542 24.05 20.97 1.59
C VAL A 542 23.27 19.67 1.70
N GLU A 543 23.85 18.53 1.28
CA GLU A 543 23.24 17.21 1.45
C GLU A 543 23.06 16.86 2.93
N ALA A 544 24.05 17.19 3.77
CA ALA A 544 24.00 16.95 5.21
C ALA A 544 22.89 17.79 5.90
N THR A 545 22.74 19.06 5.52
CA THR A 545 21.71 19.95 6.07
C THR A 545 20.31 19.56 5.62
N LYS A 546 20.11 19.18 4.34
CA LYS A 546 18.82 18.63 3.87
C LYS A 546 18.42 17.37 4.64
N PHE A 547 19.36 16.46 4.89
CA PHE A 547 19.13 15.27 5.71
C PHE A 547 18.72 15.63 7.14
N ALA A 548 19.44 16.57 7.78
CA ALA A 548 19.15 17.04 9.13
C ALA A 548 17.74 17.65 9.23
N MET A 549 17.31 18.45 8.25
CA MET A 549 15.96 19.02 8.23
C MET A 549 14.87 17.94 8.22
N ILE A 550 14.99 16.93 7.36
CA ILE A 550 14.03 15.81 7.29
C ILE A 550 14.02 15.03 8.60
N TRP A 551 15.20 14.67 9.10
CA TRP A 551 15.35 13.88 10.32
C TRP A 551 14.79 14.61 11.54
N ASN A 552 15.15 15.88 11.72
CA ASN A 552 14.68 16.67 12.85
C ASN A 552 13.18 16.93 12.79
N GLU A 553 12.59 17.07 11.59
CA GLU A 553 11.14 17.16 11.45
C GLU A 553 10.45 15.85 11.86
N ILE A 554 11.01 14.68 11.55
CA ILE A 554 10.53 13.38 12.06
C ILE A 554 10.57 13.34 13.59
N ILE A 555 11.70 13.71 14.20
CA ILE A 555 11.84 13.73 15.67
C ILE A 555 10.85 14.74 16.31
N THR A 556 10.66 15.89 15.69
CA THR A 556 9.67 16.89 16.13
C THR A 556 8.25 16.34 16.06
N THR A 557 7.91 15.57 15.00
CA THR A 557 6.59 14.92 14.94
C THR A 557 6.40 13.88 16.05
N PHE A 558 7.43 13.11 16.41
CA PHE A 558 7.33 12.19 17.54
C PHE A 558 7.10 12.93 18.85
N ARG A 559 7.72 14.10 19.03
CA ARG A 559 7.48 14.94 20.20
C ARG A 559 6.06 15.51 20.23
N GLN A 560 5.54 15.97 19.09
CA GLN A 560 4.16 16.45 18.93
C GLN A 560 3.09 15.37 19.17
N GLU A 561 3.45 14.11 18.93
CA GLU A 561 2.61 12.93 19.23
C GLU A 561 2.76 12.41 20.66
N ASP A 562 3.66 13.02 21.46
CA ASP A 562 4.01 12.62 22.83
C ASP A 562 4.70 11.24 22.93
N ILE A 563 5.39 10.81 21.86
CA ILE A 563 6.09 9.52 21.80
C ILE A 563 7.48 9.60 22.46
N VAL A 564 8.13 10.77 22.36
CA VAL A 564 9.46 11.04 22.95
C VAL A 564 9.39 12.25 23.88
N SER A 565 10.24 12.27 24.91
CA SER A 565 10.39 13.40 25.84
C SER A 565 11.29 14.50 25.29
N ASP A 566 11.28 15.69 25.90
CA ASP A 566 12.15 16.80 25.47
C ASP A 566 13.64 16.45 25.59
N GLN A 567 14.00 15.68 26.62
CA GLN A 567 15.36 15.15 26.77
C GLN A 567 15.74 14.17 25.65
N GLU A 568 14.83 13.29 25.23
CA GLU A 568 15.10 12.34 24.14
C GLU A 568 15.22 13.05 22.78
N VAL A 569 14.48 14.14 22.57
CA VAL A 569 14.63 14.99 21.38
C VAL A 569 16.05 15.52 21.26
N GLU A 570 16.62 16.11 22.33
CA GLU A 570 18.00 16.63 22.32
C GLU A 570 19.04 15.53 22.00
N LEU A 571 18.77 14.27 22.37
CA LEU A 571 19.66 13.13 22.10
C LEU A 571 19.56 12.60 20.67
N LEU A 572 18.40 12.76 20.04
CA LEU A 572 18.06 12.22 18.72
C LEU A 572 18.28 13.23 17.59
N GLU A 573 18.22 14.53 17.88
CA GLU A 573 18.35 15.60 16.90
C GLU A 573 19.77 15.70 16.29
N ILE A 574 19.82 16.16 15.04
CA ILE A 574 21.06 16.55 14.36
C ILE A 574 21.17 18.08 14.43
N PRO A 575 22.04 18.63 15.28
CA PRO A 575 22.13 20.07 15.45
C PRO A 575 22.74 20.75 14.22
N ALA A 576 22.39 22.02 14.02
CA ALA A 576 23.06 22.86 13.04
C ALA A 576 24.56 23.00 13.37
N ASN A 577 25.36 23.29 12.34
CA ASN A 577 26.78 23.61 12.53
C ASN A 577 26.90 24.90 13.35
N ALA A 578 27.37 24.74 14.58
CA ALA A 578 27.66 25.81 15.54
C ALA A 578 29.09 25.59 16.07
N TRP A 579 29.71 26.64 16.62
CA TRP A 579 31.06 26.58 17.23
C TRP A 579 32.19 26.15 16.27
N ASN A 580 32.00 26.33 14.95
CA ASN A 580 32.97 25.99 13.90
C ASN A 580 33.50 24.53 13.95
N ILE A 581 32.64 23.59 14.35
CA ILE A 581 32.97 22.16 14.44
C ILE A 581 33.22 21.60 13.03
N ARG A 582 34.35 20.91 12.85
CA ARG A 582 34.84 20.46 11.52
C ARG A 582 34.15 19.21 10.96
N VAL A 583 33.39 18.50 11.78
CA VAL A 583 32.76 17.21 11.44
C VAL A 583 31.24 17.27 11.48
N VAL A 584 30.61 16.29 10.81
CA VAL A 584 29.16 16.08 10.89
C VAL A 584 28.77 15.72 12.34
N ARG A 585 27.80 16.47 12.86
CA ARG A 585 27.34 16.36 14.24
C ARG A 585 26.24 15.31 14.38
N TRP A 586 26.64 14.04 14.44
CA TRP A 586 25.69 12.93 14.57
C TRP A 586 24.88 13.01 15.89
N PRO A 587 23.67 12.42 15.96
CA PRO A 587 22.90 12.36 17.19
C PRO A 587 23.71 11.79 18.36
N CYS A 588 23.57 12.35 19.56
CA CYS A 588 24.32 11.92 20.76
C CYS A 588 24.13 10.43 21.04
N LEU A 589 22.97 9.88 20.70
CA LEU A 589 22.67 8.45 20.76
C LEU A 589 23.74 7.56 20.12
N LEU A 590 24.30 7.99 19.00
CA LEU A 590 25.28 7.24 18.21
C LEU A 590 26.71 7.43 18.72
N LEU A 591 26.98 8.54 19.43
CA LEU A 591 28.28 8.86 20.02
C LEU A 591 28.49 8.22 21.40
N CYS A 592 27.47 7.53 21.92
CA CYS A 592 27.47 6.88 23.23
C CYS A 592 28.71 5.99 23.43
N ASN A 593 29.48 6.31 24.46
CA ASN A 593 30.70 5.66 24.96
C ASN A 593 31.88 5.68 23.99
N GLU A 594 31.74 6.25 22.79
CA GLU A 594 32.80 6.21 21.79
C GLU A 594 33.98 7.12 22.17
N LEU A 595 33.75 8.27 22.82
CA LEU A 595 34.84 9.11 23.34
C LEU A 595 35.63 8.38 24.44
N LEU A 596 34.94 7.73 25.38
CA LEU A 596 35.57 6.96 26.46
C LEU A 596 36.37 5.78 25.92
N LEU A 597 35.86 5.10 24.89
CA LEU A 597 36.58 4.03 24.17
C LEU A 597 37.79 4.56 23.40
N ALA A 598 37.73 5.76 22.84
CA ALA A 598 38.88 6.40 22.20
C ALA A 598 39.95 6.77 23.23
N LEU A 599 39.54 7.29 24.40
CA LEU A 599 40.44 7.59 25.51
C LEU A 599 41.10 6.33 26.06
N SER A 600 40.36 5.23 26.26
CA SER A 600 40.96 3.95 26.71
C SER A 600 41.98 3.45 25.69
N GLN A 601 41.63 3.47 24.40
CA GLN A 601 42.55 3.12 23.31
C GLN A 601 43.81 3.98 23.30
N ALA A 602 43.70 5.29 23.49
CA ALA A 602 44.85 6.20 23.55
C ALA A 602 45.75 5.92 24.76
N THR A 603 45.20 5.45 25.89
CA THR A 603 46.00 5.12 27.08
C THR A 603 46.66 3.74 27.05
N GLU A 604 46.00 2.75 26.44
CA GLU A 604 46.45 1.35 26.46
C GLU A 604 47.37 1.00 25.28
N LEU A 605 47.16 1.61 24.12
CA LEU A 605 47.92 1.31 22.91
C LEU A 605 49.20 2.13 22.82
N ARG A 606 50.36 1.50 23.03
CA ARG A 606 51.66 2.05 22.64
C ARG A 606 51.88 1.87 21.14
N ALA A 607 51.41 2.81 20.32
CA ALA A 607 51.57 2.78 18.87
C ALA A 607 51.86 4.19 18.32
N SER A 608 52.31 4.27 17.06
CA SER A 608 52.45 5.54 16.34
C SER A 608 51.09 6.23 16.14
N ASP A 609 51.10 7.56 16.02
CA ASP A 609 49.91 8.39 15.80
C ASP A 609 49.05 7.87 14.65
N GLN A 610 49.66 7.49 13.52
CA GLN A 610 48.95 6.94 12.37
C GLN A 610 48.20 5.65 12.70
N THR A 611 48.79 4.77 13.49
CA THR A 611 48.18 3.48 13.85
C THR A 611 47.05 3.68 14.84
N LEU A 612 47.24 4.56 15.82
CA LEU A 612 46.21 4.93 16.80
C LEU A 612 45.03 5.59 16.09
N TRP A 613 45.30 6.59 15.24
CA TRP A 613 44.26 7.29 14.49
C TRP A 613 43.52 6.37 13.51
N LYS A 614 44.22 5.45 12.84
CA LYS A 614 43.58 4.43 11.97
C LYS A 614 42.65 3.50 12.76
N LYS A 615 42.97 3.16 14.01
CA LYS A 615 42.08 2.39 14.90
C LYS A 615 40.87 3.21 15.35
N VAL A 616 41.06 4.48 15.71
CA VAL A 616 39.97 5.40 16.04
C VAL A 616 39.02 5.57 14.84
N CYS A 617 39.57 5.77 13.65
CA CYS A 617 38.82 5.94 12.39
C CYS A 617 38.17 4.66 11.85
N LYS A 618 38.33 3.49 12.51
CA LYS A 618 37.60 2.28 12.13
C LYS A 618 36.09 2.42 12.38
N ASN A 619 35.71 3.21 13.38
CA ASN A 619 34.33 3.58 13.66
C ASN A 619 34.14 5.08 13.40
N GLU A 620 33.24 5.43 12.48
CA GLU A 620 33.04 6.83 12.08
C GLU A 620 32.47 7.68 13.22
N TYR A 621 31.57 7.13 14.04
CA TYR A 621 31.03 7.83 15.21
C TYR A 621 32.11 8.13 16.23
N ARG A 622 33.12 7.26 16.36
CA ARG A 622 34.27 7.50 17.25
C ARG A 622 35.15 8.63 16.75
N ARG A 623 35.45 8.65 15.45
CA ARG A 623 36.18 9.77 14.82
C ARG A 623 35.46 11.09 15.07
N CYS A 624 34.16 11.13 14.80
CA CYS A 624 33.35 12.33 14.98
C CYS A 624 33.26 12.75 16.46
N ALA A 625 33.07 11.82 17.39
CA ALA A 625 33.01 12.13 18.83
C ALA A 625 34.31 12.78 19.34
N VAL A 626 35.47 12.28 18.91
CA VAL A 626 36.78 12.83 19.31
C VAL A 626 36.97 14.24 18.76
N ILE A 627 36.68 14.46 17.47
CA ILE A 627 36.85 15.78 16.83
C ILE A 627 35.82 16.78 17.37
N GLU A 628 34.55 16.38 17.52
CA GLU A 628 33.51 17.25 18.08
C GLU A 628 33.82 17.63 19.53
N ALA A 629 34.30 16.70 20.36
CA ALA A 629 34.71 17.01 21.73
C ALA A 629 35.89 18.00 21.75
N TYR A 630 36.91 17.80 20.92
CA TYR A 630 38.07 18.69 20.84
C TYR A 630 37.67 20.10 20.38
N ASP A 631 36.97 20.22 19.25
CA ASP A 631 36.54 21.51 18.69
C ASP A 631 35.59 22.25 19.65
N SER A 632 34.69 21.51 20.32
CA SER A 632 33.76 22.11 21.30
C SER A 632 34.46 22.59 22.56
N VAL A 633 35.47 21.86 23.05
CA VAL A 633 36.27 22.30 24.22
C VAL A 633 37.13 23.50 23.85
N LYS A 634 37.73 23.52 22.66
CA LYS A 634 38.47 24.69 22.14
C LYS A 634 37.60 25.94 22.13
N PHE A 635 36.44 25.85 21.48
CA PHE A 635 35.49 26.97 21.42
C PHE A 635 34.98 27.37 22.81
N LEU A 636 34.64 26.40 23.67
CA LEU A 636 34.16 26.69 25.02
C LEU A 636 35.18 27.48 25.83
N LEU A 637 36.44 27.04 25.85
CA LEU A 637 37.50 27.69 26.62
C LEU A 637 37.84 29.08 26.06
N GLU A 638 37.87 29.25 24.74
CA GLU A 638 38.05 30.56 24.11
C GLU A 638 36.88 31.51 24.39
N ARG A 639 35.66 30.99 24.52
CA ARG A 639 34.45 31.80 24.75
C ARG A 639 34.27 32.24 26.20
N ILE A 640 34.64 31.43 27.18
CA ILE A 640 34.49 31.76 28.61
C ILE A 640 35.63 32.62 29.15
N VAL A 641 36.75 32.73 28.43
CA VAL A 641 37.88 33.60 28.78
C VAL A 641 37.80 34.87 27.95
N ARG A 642 37.75 36.04 28.60
CA ARG A 642 37.55 37.34 27.94
C ARG A 642 38.57 37.57 26.82
N ASP A 643 38.07 37.98 25.66
CA ASP A 643 38.89 38.38 24.53
C ASP A 643 39.89 39.48 24.92
N ARG A 644 41.12 39.40 24.39
CA ARG A 644 42.23 40.36 24.64
C ARG A 644 42.86 40.32 26.04
N THR A 645 42.61 39.27 26.84
CA THR A 645 43.35 38.99 28.08
C THR A 645 44.62 38.16 27.81
N GLN A 646 45.60 38.19 28.72
CA GLN A 646 46.79 37.33 28.62
C GLN A 646 46.40 35.84 28.69
N GLU A 647 45.38 35.52 29.49
CA GLU A 647 44.81 34.19 29.65
C GLU A 647 44.20 33.66 28.36
N HIS A 648 43.54 34.51 27.57
CA HIS A 648 43.02 34.11 26.26
C HIS A 648 44.15 33.74 25.30
N VAL A 649 45.26 34.52 25.27
CA VAL A 649 46.45 34.20 24.47
C VAL A 649 47.07 32.88 24.88
N ILE A 650 47.13 32.60 26.18
CA ILE A 650 47.62 31.31 26.72
C ILE A 650 46.75 30.16 26.20
N VAL A 651 45.42 30.26 26.32
CA VAL A 651 44.48 29.23 25.85
C VAL A 651 44.63 29.00 24.34
N SER A 652 44.64 30.07 23.53
CA SER A 652 44.82 29.95 22.07
C SER A 652 46.18 29.35 21.69
N SER A 653 47.25 29.69 22.42
CA SER A 653 48.60 29.15 22.17
C SER A 653 48.69 27.66 22.51
N ILE A 654 48.03 27.20 23.59
CA ILE A 654 47.94 25.77 23.94
C ILE A 654 47.28 24.98 22.80
N PHE A 655 46.13 25.46 22.29
CA PHE A 655 45.45 24.80 21.18
C PHE A 655 46.26 24.88 19.88
N GLY A 656 46.99 25.98 19.64
CA GLY A 656 47.90 26.11 18.50
C GLY A 656 49.01 25.05 18.50
N GLU A 657 49.72 24.87 19.64
CA GLU A 657 50.77 23.84 19.74
C GLU A 657 50.21 22.42 19.57
N LEU A 658 49.00 22.16 20.09
CA LEU A 658 48.32 20.88 19.91
C LEU A 658 47.93 20.64 18.46
N ASP A 659 47.35 21.64 17.77
CA ASP A 659 46.99 21.56 16.36
C ASP A 659 48.24 21.30 15.48
N ASP A 660 49.37 21.97 15.77
CA ASP A 660 50.66 21.75 15.08
C ASP A 660 51.23 20.34 15.31
N ALA A 661 51.14 19.83 16.54
CA ALA A 661 51.58 18.49 16.87
C ALA A 661 50.72 17.40 16.21
N ILE A 662 49.40 17.65 16.09
CA ILE A 662 48.46 16.78 15.35
C ILE A 662 48.80 16.79 13.86
N ALA A 663 49.00 17.97 13.26
CA ALA A 663 49.31 18.12 11.83
C ALA A 663 50.64 17.45 11.45
N ALA A 664 51.66 17.55 12.33
CA ALA A 664 52.96 16.93 12.15
C ALA A 664 52.99 15.43 12.53
N GLY A 665 51.90 14.85 13.05
CA GLY A 665 51.79 13.42 13.39
C GLY A 665 52.74 12.97 14.52
N ARG A 666 52.97 13.85 15.49
CA ARG A 666 53.95 13.68 16.59
C ARG A 666 53.34 13.90 17.99
N LEU A 667 52.03 13.75 18.12
CA LEU A 667 51.27 13.91 19.35
C LEU A 667 51.66 12.88 20.41
N THR A 668 51.75 11.59 20.09
CA THR A 668 52.13 10.54 21.08
C THR A 668 53.59 10.63 21.52
N SER A 669 54.46 11.21 20.67
CA SER A 669 55.86 11.48 21.01
C SER A 669 56.03 12.74 21.86
N SER A 670 55.23 13.78 21.64
CA SER A 670 55.35 15.06 22.35
C SER A 670 54.56 15.11 23.67
N TYR A 671 53.46 14.35 23.80
CA TYR A 671 52.58 14.40 24.97
C TYR A 671 52.33 13.03 25.61
N GLU A 672 52.02 13.01 26.91
CA GLU A 672 51.69 11.81 27.67
C GLU A 672 50.17 11.52 27.61
N MET A 673 49.77 10.54 26.79
CA MET A 673 48.36 10.20 26.56
C MET A 673 47.60 9.75 27.82
N LYS A 674 48.29 9.28 28.88
CA LYS A 674 47.66 8.90 30.14
C LYS A 674 46.97 10.08 30.83
N LYS A 675 47.57 11.27 30.73
CA LYS A 675 47.06 12.51 31.34
C LYS A 675 45.79 13.03 30.68
N LEU A 676 45.42 12.53 29.49
CA LEU A 676 44.13 12.85 28.87
C LEU A 676 42.92 12.41 29.71
N LYS A 677 43.05 11.33 30.52
CA LYS A 677 42.00 10.92 31.46
C LYS A 677 41.80 11.95 32.59
N ASP A 678 42.88 12.55 33.06
CA ASP A 678 42.85 13.59 34.09
C ASP A 678 42.21 14.87 33.54
N ILE A 679 42.57 15.26 32.31
CA ILE A 679 41.94 16.38 31.59
C ILE A 679 40.44 16.13 31.39
N HIS A 680 40.05 14.94 30.92
CA HIS A 680 38.65 14.55 30.74
C HIS A 680 37.85 14.65 32.04
N ALA A 681 38.39 14.15 33.16
CA ALA A 681 37.75 14.23 34.47
C ALA A 681 37.55 15.68 34.94
N LYS A 682 38.53 16.57 34.69
CA LYS A 682 38.44 17.99 35.05
C LYS A 682 37.50 18.78 34.13
N LEU A 683 37.44 18.45 32.84
CA LEU A 683 36.47 19.02 31.91
C LEU A 683 35.02 18.70 32.30
N ILE A 684 34.76 17.48 32.79
CA ILE A 684 33.46 17.11 33.35
C ILE A 684 33.05 18.02 34.51
N VAL A 685 33.97 18.29 35.43
CA VAL A 685 33.72 19.18 36.57
C VAL A 685 33.42 20.60 36.08
N LEU A 686 34.23 21.14 35.16
CA LEU A 686 34.05 22.47 34.59
C LEU A 686 32.67 22.62 33.93
N VAL A 687 32.32 21.72 33.02
CA VAL A 687 31.03 21.75 32.31
C VAL A 687 29.86 21.54 33.28
N GLY A 688 30.03 20.68 34.29
CA GLY A 688 29.02 20.45 35.33
C GLY A 688 28.74 21.69 36.19
N VAL A 689 29.78 22.47 36.52
CA VAL A 689 29.63 23.75 37.25
C VAL A 689 28.88 24.77 36.38
N LEU A 690 29.23 24.89 35.10
CA LEU A 690 28.58 25.81 34.16
C LEU A 690 27.07 25.49 33.93
N LEU A 691 26.64 24.24 34.12
CA LEU A 691 25.25 23.81 33.93
C LEU A 691 24.37 23.88 35.19
N LYS A 692 24.94 23.87 36.41
CA LYS A 692 24.16 23.80 37.68
C LYS A 692 23.34 25.06 37.97
N LYS A 693 23.83 26.24 37.58
CA LYS A 693 23.13 27.52 37.67
C LYS A 693 23.50 28.41 36.48
N PRO A 694 22.75 28.33 35.36
CA PRO A 694 22.99 29.20 34.21
C PRO A 694 22.92 30.68 34.64
N GLY A 695 23.94 31.48 34.30
CA GLY A 695 23.99 32.93 34.58
C GLY A 695 24.28 33.34 36.04
N ALA A 696 24.46 32.41 36.99
CA ALA A 696 24.78 32.81 38.36
C ALA A 696 26.22 33.33 38.46
N LYS A 697 26.35 34.63 38.73
CA LYS A 697 27.61 35.31 39.06
C LYS A 697 27.91 35.27 40.56
N ASP A 698 27.42 34.25 41.27
CA ASP A 698 27.75 34.08 42.68
C ASP A 698 29.25 33.76 42.84
N ALA A 699 29.89 34.41 43.81
CA ALA A 699 31.34 34.33 44.01
C ALA A 699 31.84 32.88 44.13
N GLY A 700 31.04 31.98 44.71
CA GLY A 700 31.37 30.56 44.82
C GLY A 700 31.37 29.81 43.48
N THR A 701 30.49 30.13 42.54
CA THR A 701 30.48 29.48 41.21
C THR A 701 31.63 29.97 40.36
N MET A 702 31.94 31.28 40.42
CA MET A 702 33.10 31.85 39.74
C MET A 702 34.41 31.26 40.26
N GLN A 703 34.56 31.13 41.58
CA GLN A 703 35.74 30.48 42.18
C GLN A 703 35.89 29.03 41.70
N ASN A 704 34.80 28.24 41.69
CA ASN A 704 34.85 26.86 41.22
C ASN A 704 35.24 26.74 39.74
N VAL A 705 34.82 27.69 38.89
CA VAL A 705 35.23 27.74 37.47
C VAL A 705 36.72 28.09 37.36
N VAL A 706 37.18 29.10 38.11
CA VAL A 706 38.59 29.51 38.14
C VAL A 706 39.48 28.37 38.63
N ASP A 707 39.13 27.70 39.72
CA ASP A 707 39.87 26.56 40.26
C ASP A 707 39.95 25.39 39.25
N ALA A 708 38.86 25.13 38.53
CA ALA A 708 38.82 24.11 37.48
C ALA A 708 39.71 24.49 36.29
N LEU A 709 39.70 25.76 35.85
CA LEU A 709 40.55 26.27 34.77
C LEU A 709 42.03 26.27 35.15
N GLN A 710 42.38 26.65 36.36
CA GLN A 710 43.75 26.57 36.87
C GLN A 710 44.25 25.13 36.90
N THR A 711 43.43 24.21 37.41
CA THR A 711 43.80 22.78 37.43
C THR A 711 43.99 22.25 36.00
N LEU A 712 43.13 22.64 35.06
CA LEU A 712 43.28 22.26 33.66
C LEU A 712 44.56 22.85 33.03
N TYR A 713 44.87 24.11 33.31
CA TYR A 713 46.09 24.77 32.87
C TYR A 713 47.34 24.06 33.41
N ASP A 714 47.39 23.77 34.71
CA ASP A 714 48.51 23.07 35.33
C ASP A 714 48.72 21.69 34.70
N ILE A 715 47.64 20.93 34.47
CA ILE A 715 47.74 19.62 33.81
C ILE A 715 48.24 19.79 32.37
N CYS A 716 47.72 20.76 31.60
CA CYS A 716 48.07 20.93 30.19
C CYS A 716 49.51 21.44 29.97
N ILE A 717 50.05 22.24 30.89
CA ILE A 717 51.39 22.83 30.74
C ILE A 717 52.47 22.01 31.46
N ARG A 718 52.20 21.47 32.66
CA ARG A 718 53.23 20.79 33.48
C ARG A 718 53.26 19.28 33.31
N ASP A 719 52.08 18.67 33.14
CA ASP A 719 51.93 17.22 33.18
C ASP A 719 51.72 16.58 31.80
N LEU A 720 51.03 17.27 30.88
CA LEU A 720 50.70 16.73 29.56
C LEU A 720 51.94 16.63 28.63
N PRO A 721 52.85 17.62 28.55
CA PRO A 721 54.04 17.52 27.70
C PRO A 721 55.07 16.55 28.31
N ARG A 722 55.66 15.67 27.48
CA ARG A 722 56.73 14.77 27.96
C ARG A 722 58.02 15.50 28.28
N GLN A 723 58.31 16.56 27.53
CA GLN A 723 59.47 17.42 27.75
C GLN A 723 59.03 18.63 28.57
N LYS A 724 59.55 18.72 29.79
CA LYS A 724 59.26 19.82 30.71
C LYS A 724 60.02 21.06 30.26
N ARG A 725 59.32 22.19 30.16
CA ARG A 725 59.90 23.49 29.79
C ARG A 725 60.18 24.33 31.04
N THR A 726 61.21 25.17 30.97
CA THR A 726 61.47 26.15 32.04
C THR A 726 60.45 27.30 31.98
N THR A 727 60.27 28.03 33.08
CA THR A 727 59.33 29.16 33.15
C THR A 727 59.63 30.26 32.13
N GLU A 728 60.90 30.46 31.78
CA GLU A 728 61.33 31.43 30.77
C GLU A 728 60.99 30.96 29.34
N GLU A 729 61.14 29.67 29.05
CA GLU A 729 60.69 29.07 27.78
C GLU A 729 59.16 29.14 27.62
N LEU A 730 58.41 28.99 28.71
CA LEU A 730 56.94 29.11 28.70
C LEU A 730 56.48 30.54 28.44
N LYS A 731 57.18 31.56 28.97
CA LYS A 731 56.89 32.98 28.70
C LYS A 731 57.18 33.35 27.25
N LEU A 732 58.32 32.89 26.71
CA LEU A 732 58.71 33.10 25.31
C LEU A 732 57.70 32.49 24.33
N GLY A 733 57.10 31.34 24.68
CA GLY A 733 56.06 30.68 23.90
C GLY A 733 54.63 31.21 24.11
N GLY A 734 54.44 32.25 24.92
CA GLY A 734 53.09 32.79 25.22
C GLY A 734 52.21 31.86 26.06
N LEU A 735 52.80 30.84 26.72
CA LEU A 735 52.12 29.83 27.52
C LEU A 735 52.10 30.16 29.03
N ALA A 736 52.78 31.22 29.45
CA ALA A 736 52.79 31.72 30.81
C ALA A 736 52.70 33.26 30.83
N PRO A 737 52.09 33.87 31.88
CA PRO A 737 51.93 35.31 31.97
C PRO A 737 53.28 36.04 32.00
N THR A 738 53.38 37.15 31.26
CA THR A 738 54.60 37.96 31.09
C THR A 738 54.80 38.95 32.24
N THR A 739 53.73 39.30 32.95
CA THR A 739 53.70 40.25 34.08
C THR A 739 53.28 39.55 35.37
N GLY A 740 54.12 39.58 36.40
CA GLY A 740 53.88 38.96 37.72
C GLY A 740 52.91 39.76 38.60
N GLY A 741 51.65 39.88 38.19
CA GLY A 741 50.60 40.40 39.06
C GLY A 741 50.22 39.34 40.11
N GLY A 742 50.20 39.71 41.40
CA GLY A 742 49.97 38.79 42.53
C GLY A 742 48.56 38.19 42.67
N GLY A 743 47.78 38.13 41.57
CA GLY A 743 46.46 37.50 41.52
C GLY A 743 46.51 36.08 40.98
N LEU A 744 45.47 35.30 41.24
CA LEU A 744 45.33 33.94 40.74
C LEU A 744 45.03 33.95 39.22
N LEU A 745 45.65 33.07 38.44
CA LEU A 745 45.42 32.97 36.98
C LEU A 745 43.92 32.71 36.72
N PHE A 746 43.32 33.40 35.74
CA PHE A 746 41.88 33.36 35.41
C PHE A 746 40.90 34.06 36.37
N GLU A 747 41.32 34.53 37.55
CA GLU A 747 40.44 35.13 38.56
C GLU A 747 39.61 36.32 38.02
N ASN A 748 40.23 37.16 37.19
CA ASN A 748 39.59 38.34 36.58
C ASN A 748 39.28 38.17 35.08
N ALA A 749 39.51 36.99 34.50
CA ALA A 749 39.45 36.76 33.06
C ALA A 749 38.23 35.93 32.61
N VAL A 750 37.44 35.37 33.54
CA VAL A 750 36.24 34.59 33.22
C VAL A 750 35.05 35.52 32.91
N ASP A 751 34.30 35.20 31.85
CA ASP A 751 33.01 35.79 31.51
C ASP A 751 32.04 34.68 31.06
N ILE A 752 30.94 34.51 31.82
CA ILE A 752 29.95 33.47 31.56
C ILE A 752 28.79 34.09 30.76
N PRO A 753 28.45 33.56 29.56
CA PRO A 753 27.32 34.05 28.78
C PRO A 753 26.01 34.04 29.57
N ASP A 754 25.16 35.05 29.35
CA ASP A 754 23.83 35.11 29.97
C ASP A 754 22.90 34.05 29.34
N PRO A 755 22.22 33.21 30.14
CA PRO A 755 21.33 32.16 29.64
C PRO A 755 20.11 32.65 28.87
N GLU A 756 19.61 33.85 29.15
CA GLU A 756 18.47 34.40 28.40
C GLU A 756 18.92 34.97 27.05
N ALA A 757 20.15 35.49 26.99
CA ALA A 757 20.72 36.07 25.77
C ALA A 757 21.33 35.01 24.83
N ASP A 758 21.92 33.94 25.36
CA ASP A 758 22.66 32.93 24.60
C ASP A 758 22.19 31.49 24.93
N SER A 759 20.91 31.23 24.72
CA SER A 759 20.32 29.89 24.92
C SER A 759 20.92 28.83 24.00
N LEU A 760 21.48 29.22 22.85
CA LEU A 760 22.20 28.33 21.94
C LEU A 760 23.50 27.84 22.58
N PHE A 761 24.29 28.70 23.24
CA PHE A 761 25.48 28.32 23.99
C PHE A 761 25.18 27.23 25.03
N TYR A 762 24.15 27.43 25.86
CA TYR A 762 23.79 26.45 26.91
C TYR A 762 23.28 25.12 26.35
N ARG A 763 22.59 25.13 25.20
CA ARG A 763 22.19 23.90 24.49
C ARG A 763 23.40 23.13 23.99
N GLN A 764 24.39 23.81 23.41
CA GLN A 764 25.64 23.18 22.98
C GLN A 764 26.47 22.68 24.17
N LEU A 765 26.47 23.41 25.29
CA LEU A 765 27.12 22.99 26.53
C LEU A 765 26.49 21.71 27.11
N ARG A 766 25.15 21.59 27.10
CA ARG A 766 24.46 20.34 27.48
C ARG A 766 24.85 19.17 26.57
N ARG A 767 25.00 19.42 25.27
CA ARG A 767 25.46 18.42 24.30
C ARG A 767 26.90 17.97 24.59
N LEU A 768 27.82 18.91 24.81
CA LEU A 768 29.20 18.59 25.18
C LEU A 768 29.26 17.78 26.47
N SER A 769 28.49 18.19 27.49
CA SER A 769 28.34 17.44 28.75
C SER A 769 27.92 15.99 28.50
N THR A 770 26.95 15.78 27.60
CA THR A 770 26.47 14.44 27.22
C THR A 770 27.55 13.59 26.55
N ILE A 771 28.35 14.18 25.64
CA ILE A 771 29.46 13.50 24.96
C ILE A 771 30.56 13.12 25.96
N LEU A 772 30.89 14.00 26.91
CA LEU A 772 31.92 13.78 27.92
C LEU A 772 31.51 12.73 28.96
N MET A 773 30.27 12.78 29.45
CA MET A 773 29.78 11.96 30.57
C MET A 773 29.25 10.59 30.16
N SER A 774 28.97 10.39 28.87
CA SER A 774 28.29 9.25 28.24
C SER A 774 27.77 8.13 29.15
N ARG A 775 26.46 7.93 29.16
CA ARG A 775 25.77 6.94 30.02
C ARG A 775 25.33 5.72 29.23
N ASP A 776 25.52 4.52 29.78
CA ASP A 776 25.02 3.27 29.18
C ASP A 776 23.49 3.29 28.93
N SER A 777 22.74 4.08 29.70
CA SER A 777 21.30 4.28 29.52
C SER A 777 20.92 4.85 28.15
N MET A 778 21.85 5.53 27.45
CA MET A 778 21.64 6.01 26.08
C MET A 778 21.55 4.87 25.07
N HIS A 779 21.98 3.65 25.39
CA HIS A 779 21.76 2.49 24.52
C HIS A 779 20.27 2.15 24.33
N ASN A 780 19.42 2.61 25.25
CA ASN A 780 17.98 2.34 25.25
C ASN A 780 17.13 3.53 24.76
N VAL A 781 17.72 4.56 24.13
CA VAL A 781 16.96 5.69 23.58
C VAL A 781 16.66 5.46 22.08
N PRO A 782 15.44 5.77 21.58
CA PRO A 782 14.25 6.19 22.33
C PRO A 782 13.71 5.05 23.21
N ARG A 783 13.18 5.34 24.39
CA ARG A 783 12.63 4.33 25.32
C ARG A 783 11.34 3.71 24.80
N ASN A 784 10.47 4.55 24.23
CA ASN A 784 9.17 4.15 23.71
C ASN A 784 9.32 3.13 22.55
N LEU A 785 8.53 2.06 22.62
CA LEU A 785 8.58 0.96 21.65
C LEU A 785 8.03 1.36 20.28
N GLU A 786 7.04 2.24 20.24
CA GLU A 786 6.42 2.75 19.02
C GLU A 786 7.40 3.64 18.23
N ALA A 787 8.16 4.53 18.89
CA ALA A 787 9.26 5.28 18.24
C ALA A 787 10.30 4.35 17.61
N ARG A 788 10.78 3.34 18.36
CA ARG A 788 11.76 2.36 17.86
C ARG A 788 11.22 1.63 16.63
N ARG A 789 9.96 1.20 16.69
CA ARG A 789 9.28 0.48 15.61
C ARG A 789 9.16 1.37 14.37
N ARG A 790 8.67 2.61 14.51
CA ARG A 790 8.49 3.56 13.41
C ARG A 790 9.81 3.88 12.69
N ILE A 791 10.87 4.19 13.45
CA ILE A 791 12.20 4.43 12.86
C ILE A 791 12.72 3.19 12.13
N ALA A 792 12.60 2.01 12.74
CA ALA A 792 13.03 0.76 12.11
C ALA A 792 12.21 0.45 10.85
N PHE A 793 10.89 0.67 10.89
CA PHE A 793 9.99 0.46 9.77
C PHE A 793 10.32 1.38 8.60
N PHE A 794 10.49 2.67 8.86
CA PHE A 794 10.88 3.67 7.87
C PHE A 794 12.25 3.38 7.26
N SER A 795 13.24 3.06 8.10
CA SER A 795 14.60 2.70 7.66
C SER A 795 14.59 1.47 6.77
N ASN A 796 13.87 0.42 7.14
CA ASN A 796 13.72 -0.77 6.31
C ASN A 796 13.23 -0.43 4.90
N SER A 797 12.20 0.41 4.78
CA SER A 797 11.64 0.76 3.48
C SER A 797 12.62 1.49 2.57
N LEU A 798 13.54 2.30 3.10
CA LEU A 798 14.53 3.00 2.27
C LEU A 798 15.58 2.04 1.69
N PHE A 799 15.81 0.89 2.31
CA PHE A 799 16.73 -0.13 1.77
C PHE A 799 16.02 -1.12 0.83
N MET A 800 14.69 -1.04 0.68
CA MET A 800 13.92 -1.82 -0.29
C MET A 800 14.18 -1.38 -1.74
N ASN A 801 13.68 -2.17 -2.69
CA ASN A 801 13.71 -1.81 -4.10
C ASN A 801 12.57 -0.80 -4.41
N MET A 802 12.80 0.49 -4.16
CA MET A 802 11.84 1.56 -4.44
C MET A 802 12.23 2.38 -5.69
N PRO A 803 11.28 2.96 -6.43
CA PRO A 803 11.57 3.87 -7.55
C PRO A 803 12.21 5.17 -7.03
N ARG A 804 12.93 5.87 -7.91
CA ARG A 804 13.46 7.20 -7.62
C ARG A 804 12.32 8.20 -7.49
N ALA A 805 12.44 9.13 -6.55
CA ALA A 805 11.45 10.18 -6.36
C ALA A 805 11.51 11.23 -7.50
N PRO A 806 10.38 11.61 -8.09
CA PRO A 806 10.29 12.79 -8.94
C PRO A 806 10.25 14.07 -8.09
N GLN A 807 10.48 15.23 -8.70
CA GLN A 807 10.12 16.51 -8.08
C GLN A 807 8.62 16.53 -7.78
N VAL A 808 8.21 17.15 -6.67
CA VAL A 808 6.79 17.20 -6.26
C VAL A 808 5.90 17.80 -7.35
N GLU A 809 6.38 18.80 -8.09
CA GLU A 809 5.61 19.38 -9.21
C GLU A 809 5.32 18.38 -10.34
N LYS A 810 6.18 17.37 -10.53
CA LYS A 810 6.09 16.37 -11.60
C LYS A 810 5.48 15.04 -11.14
N MET A 811 5.21 14.87 -9.85
CA MET A 811 4.56 13.67 -9.34
C MET A 811 3.08 13.61 -9.78
N LEU A 812 2.53 12.40 -9.82
CA LEU A 812 1.09 12.19 -9.98
C LEU A 812 0.34 12.82 -8.80
N ALA A 813 -0.70 13.61 -9.09
CA ALA A 813 -1.58 14.11 -8.05
C ALA A 813 -2.44 12.95 -7.51
N PHE A 814 -2.80 12.98 -6.24
CA PHE A 814 -3.62 11.95 -5.64
C PHE A 814 -4.61 12.49 -4.61
N SER A 815 -5.63 11.70 -4.33
CA SER A 815 -6.55 11.95 -3.22
C SER A 815 -6.58 10.82 -2.22
N VAL A 816 -6.87 11.13 -0.97
CA VAL A 816 -7.29 10.12 0.02
C VAL A 816 -8.81 10.18 0.15
N LEU A 817 -9.45 9.01 0.23
CA LEU A 817 -10.89 8.85 0.43
C LEU A 817 -11.15 7.96 1.65
N THR A 818 -11.81 8.51 2.66
CA THR A 818 -12.18 7.77 3.87
C THR A 818 -13.69 7.73 4.05
N PRO A 819 -14.34 6.55 4.07
CA PRO A 819 -15.76 6.45 4.42
C PRO A 819 -15.93 6.67 5.92
N TYR A 820 -16.84 7.57 6.26
CA TYR A 820 -17.28 7.82 7.64
C TYR A 820 -18.78 7.56 7.71
N TYR A 821 -19.24 6.79 8.70
CA TYR A 821 -20.66 6.57 8.90
C TYR A 821 -21.19 7.30 10.12
N ASP A 822 -20.96 6.76 11.32
CA ASP A 822 -21.50 7.29 12.58
C ASP A 822 -20.54 7.10 13.76
N GLU A 823 -19.30 6.67 13.48
CA GLU A 823 -18.26 6.43 14.47
C GLU A 823 -17.85 7.72 15.19
N ASP A 824 -17.20 7.60 16.36
CA ASP A 824 -16.77 8.77 17.15
C ASP A 824 -15.75 9.63 16.39
N VAL A 825 -16.02 10.93 16.30
CA VAL A 825 -15.10 11.89 15.67
C VAL A 825 -13.93 12.20 16.61
N MET A 826 -14.25 12.51 17.86
CA MET A 826 -13.35 12.69 19.00
C MET A 826 -14.07 12.23 20.25
N TYR A 827 -13.35 11.65 21.22
CA TYR A 827 -13.95 11.29 22.49
C TYR A 827 -14.47 12.51 23.24
N SER A 828 -15.69 12.43 23.75
CA SER A 828 -16.29 13.46 24.59
C SER A 828 -15.67 13.45 25.99
N ARG A 829 -15.86 14.55 26.74
CA ARG A 829 -15.39 14.63 28.14
C ARG A 829 -16.04 13.55 29.01
N GLU A 830 -17.30 13.25 28.75
CA GLU A 830 -18.10 12.26 29.48
C GLU A 830 -17.60 10.85 29.19
N GLN A 831 -17.42 10.50 27.90
CA GLN A 831 -16.89 9.18 27.49
C GLN A 831 -15.54 8.85 28.13
N LEU A 832 -14.67 9.84 28.37
CA LEU A 832 -13.38 9.62 29.01
C LEU A 832 -13.47 9.29 30.51
N ARG A 833 -14.58 9.64 31.17
CA ARG A 833 -14.81 9.45 32.61
C ARG A 833 -15.77 8.31 32.91
N THR A 834 -16.74 8.06 32.04
CA THR A 834 -17.72 7.00 32.22
C THR A 834 -17.01 5.65 32.30
N GLU A 835 -17.29 4.93 33.38
CA GLU A 835 -16.77 3.59 33.60
C GLU A 835 -17.61 2.56 32.85
N ASN A 836 -16.95 1.59 32.23
CA ASN A 836 -17.62 0.44 31.62
C ASN A 836 -18.15 -0.53 32.69
N SER A 837 -18.76 -1.64 32.27
CA SER A 837 -19.27 -2.71 33.17
C SER A 837 -18.26 -3.20 34.20
N ASP A 838 -16.97 -3.08 33.88
CA ASP A 838 -15.85 -3.54 34.71
C ASP A 838 -15.26 -2.44 35.62
N GLY A 839 -15.90 -1.26 35.70
CA GLY A 839 -15.44 -0.13 36.51
C GLY A 839 -14.24 0.64 35.92
N ILE A 840 -13.92 0.43 34.64
CA ILE A 840 -12.75 1.02 33.98
C ILE A 840 -13.18 2.11 33.02
N SER A 841 -12.64 3.33 33.19
CA SER A 841 -12.80 4.44 32.24
C SER A 841 -11.79 4.37 31.09
N ILE A 842 -12.14 4.93 29.92
CA ILE A 842 -11.26 4.96 28.74
C ILE A 842 -9.93 5.65 29.05
N LEU A 843 -9.95 6.76 29.79
CA LEU A 843 -8.73 7.49 30.11
C LEU A 843 -7.80 6.67 31.01
N PHE A 844 -8.34 6.04 32.07
CA PHE A 844 -7.55 5.19 32.96
C PHE A 844 -6.90 4.03 32.19
N TYR A 845 -7.65 3.41 31.28
CA TYR A 845 -7.13 2.36 30.40
C TYR A 845 -5.97 2.85 29.53
N LEU A 846 -6.12 4.00 28.86
CA LEU A 846 -5.07 4.58 28.00
C LEU A 846 -3.82 4.97 28.78
N GLN A 847 -3.97 5.54 29.98
CA GLN A 847 -2.84 5.88 30.85
C GLN A 847 -2.06 4.63 31.29
N ARG A 848 -2.75 3.50 31.47
CA ARG A 848 -2.11 2.24 31.88
C ARG A 848 -1.37 1.54 30.74
N ILE A 849 -1.86 1.68 29.50
CA ILE A 849 -1.23 1.08 28.31
C ILE A 849 -0.07 1.95 27.79
N TYR A 850 -0.19 3.27 27.89
CA TYR A 850 0.79 4.23 27.36
C TYR A 850 1.35 5.13 28.49
N PRO A 851 2.01 4.57 29.52
CA PRO A 851 2.46 5.34 30.68
C PRO A 851 3.57 6.34 30.33
N ASP A 852 4.46 5.97 29.41
CA ASP A 852 5.52 6.81 28.87
C ASP A 852 4.97 7.98 28.05
N GLU A 853 4.01 7.70 27.16
CA GLU A 853 3.41 8.75 26.33
C GLU A 853 2.55 9.73 27.16
N TRP A 854 1.95 9.25 28.25
CA TRP A 854 1.23 10.11 29.20
C TRP A 854 2.20 11.06 29.93
N GLN A 855 3.36 10.58 30.36
CA GLN A 855 4.38 11.43 30.97
C GLN A 855 4.89 12.51 30.00
N ASN A 856 5.17 12.14 28.75
CA ASN A 856 5.59 13.08 27.71
C ASN A 856 4.52 14.12 27.38
N PHE A 857 3.24 13.74 27.46
CA PHE A 857 2.10 14.66 27.32
C PHE A 857 2.06 15.67 28.46
N LEU A 858 2.19 15.22 29.71
CA LEU A 858 2.24 16.11 30.88
C LEU A 858 3.43 17.06 30.81
N GLU A 859 4.62 16.58 30.42
CA GLU A 859 5.82 17.40 30.19
C GLU A 859 5.53 18.50 29.16
N ARG A 860 4.87 18.17 28.05
CA ARG A 860 4.49 19.17 27.03
C ARG A 860 3.53 20.21 27.57
N MET A 861 2.49 19.76 28.28
CA MET A 861 1.49 20.65 28.85
C MET A 861 2.10 21.61 29.88
N GLN A 862 3.08 21.14 30.67
CA GLN A 862 3.85 21.99 31.58
C GLN A 862 4.63 23.07 30.82
N GLY A 863 5.28 22.70 29.70
CA GLY A 863 5.93 23.65 28.80
C GLY A 863 4.97 24.69 28.18
N GLU A 864 3.69 24.32 27.98
CA GLU A 864 2.63 25.23 27.52
C GLU A 864 1.92 26.03 28.64
N GLY A 865 2.51 26.06 29.84
CA GLY A 865 2.05 26.90 30.97
C GLY A 865 1.16 26.20 32.00
N MET A 866 1.02 24.87 31.96
CA MET A 866 0.32 24.11 33.00
C MET A 866 1.16 23.99 34.27
N LYS A 867 0.60 24.38 35.43
CA LYS A 867 1.31 24.27 36.71
C LYS A 867 0.91 23.03 37.49
N ASN A 868 -0.38 22.70 37.50
CA ASN A 868 -0.94 21.55 38.22
C ASN A 868 -1.55 20.52 37.25
N PRO A 869 -1.40 19.21 37.50
CA PRO A 869 -1.99 18.16 36.66
C PRO A 869 -3.52 18.22 36.56
N ASP A 870 -4.20 18.77 37.57
CA ASP A 870 -5.67 18.88 37.55
C ASP A 870 -6.18 19.94 36.56
N GLU A 871 -5.34 20.89 36.15
CA GLU A 871 -5.65 21.91 35.14
C GLU A 871 -5.87 21.29 33.73
N VAL A 872 -5.44 20.03 33.53
CA VAL A 872 -5.73 19.26 32.31
C VAL A 872 -7.25 19.19 32.06
N TRP A 873 -8.06 19.12 33.13
CA TRP A 873 -9.51 18.98 33.07
C TRP A 873 -10.29 20.29 33.01
N THR A 874 -9.62 21.44 33.11
CA THR A 874 -10.24 22.76 33.06
C THR A 874 -9.76 23.51 31.83
N THR A 875 -8.47 23.86 31.80
CA THR A 875 -7.89 24.75 30.80
C THR A 875 -7.47 24.01 29.53
N LYS A 876 -7.05 22.74 29.64
CA LYS A 876 -6.49 21.94 28.54
C LYS A 876 -7.34 20.73 28.13
N VAL A 877 -8.65 20.75 28.41
CA VAL A 877 -9.58 19.63 28.13
C VAL A 877 -9.54 19.19 26.66
N ARG A 878 -9.41 20.15 25.74
CA ARG A 878 -9.36 19.85 24.31
C ARG A 878 -8.12 19.05 23.93
N GLU A 879 -6.97 19.40 24.49
CA GLU A 879 -5.72 18.67 24.26
C GLU A 879 -5.79 17.25 24.84
N LEU A 880 -6.42 17.09 26.02
CA LEU A 880 -6.71 15.78 26.59
C LEU A 880 -7.62 14.93 25.67
N ARG A 881 -8.73 15.52 25.19
CA ARG A 881 -9.66 14.84 24.26
C ARG A 881 -8.94 14.39 22.99
N LEU A 882 -8.09 15.25 22.42
CA LEU A 882 -7.30 14.92 21.22
C LEU A 882 -6.25 13.83 21.52
N TRP A 883 -5.53 13.94 22.63
CA TRP A 883 -4.54 12.94 23.05
C TRP A 883 -5.16 11.54 23.19
N ALA A 884 -6.35 11.46 23.79
CA ALA A 884 -7.08 10.20 23.91
C ALA A 884 -7.63 9.72 22.54
N SER A 885 -8.21 10.62 21.75
CA SER A 885 -8.80 10.29 20.44
C SER A 885 -7.76 9.74 19.46
N TYR A 886 -6.53 10.27 19.50
CA TYR A 886 -5.41 9.81 18.68
C TYR A 886 -4.91 8.40 19.03
N ARG A 887 -5.30 7.85 20.18
CA ARG A 887 -4.99 6.49 20.62
C ARG A 887 -6.20 5.55 20.52
N GLY A 888 -7.37 6.10 20.19
CA GLY A 888 -8.60 5.36 19.92
C GLY A 888 -8.82 5.03 18.45
N GLN A 889 -10.04 4.58 18.14
CA GLN A 889 -10.54 4.38 16.76
C GLN A 889 -11.49 5.54 16.42
N THR A 890 -10.94 6.72 16.18
CA THR A 890 -11.71 7.95 15.95
C THR A 890 -11.34 8.59 14.61
N LEU A 891 -12.27 9.35 14.01
CA LEU A 891 -12.00 10.09 12.77
C LEU A 891 -10.79 11.04 12.93
N ALA A 892 -10.65 11.69 14.08
CA ALA A 892 -9.55 12.62 14.34
C ALA A 892 -8.18 11.96 14.20
N ARG A 893 -8.04 10.69 14.59
CA ARG A 893 -6.80 9.92 14.43
C ARG A 893 -6.47 9.73 12.95
N THR A 894 -7.41 9.21 12.16
CA THR A 894 -7.21 8.98 10.72
C THR A 894 -6.95 10.29 9.99
N VAL A 895 -7.68 11.34 10.33
CA VAL A 895 -7.47 12.66 9.72
C VAL A 895 -6.06 13.18 9.99
N ARG A 896 -5.57 13.10 11.23
CA ARG A 896 -4.19 13.48 11.55
C ARG A 896 -3.19 12.68 10.72
N GLY A 897 -3.34 11.36 10.67
CA GLY A 897 -2.45 10.47 9.93
C GLY A 897 -2.39 10.77 8.43
N MET A 898 -3.54 10.92 7.78
CA MET A 898 -3.61 11.20 6.35
C MET A 898 -3.15 12.62 6.00
N MET A 899 -3.32 13.58 6.92
CA MET A 899 -2.84 14.95 6.74
C MET A 899 -1.32 15.08 6.84
N TYR A 900 -0.62 14.04 7.31
CA TYR A 900 0.84 13.99 7.16
C TYR A 900 1.31 13.95 5.71
N TYR A 901 0.51 13.48 4.75
CA TYR A 901 0.83 13.64 3.33
C TYR A 901 0.93 15.11 2.93
N TYR A 902 -0.02 15.94 3.36
CA TYR A 902 0.02 17.39 3.12
C TYR A 902 1.24 18.03 3.79
N LYS A 903 1.53 17.67 5.04
CA LYS A 903 2.69 18.18 5.78
C LYS A 903 4.02 17.78 5.09
N ALA A 904 4.16 16.51 4.73
CA ALA A 904 5.32 15.97 4.03
C ALA A 904 5.53 16.65 2.67
N LEU A 905 4.47 16.81 1.87
CA LEU A 905 4.57 17.44 0.55
C LEU A 905 5.03 18.90 0.65
N LYS A 906 4.54 19.69 1.62
CA LYS A 906 5.03 21.07 1.81
C LYS A 906 6.54 21.12 2.06
N MET A 907 7.03 20.24 2.95
CA MET A 907 8.47 20.14 3.23
C MET A 907 9.26 19.70 1.99
N LEU A 908 8.76 18.70 1.24
CA LEU A 908 9.44 18.23 0.04
C LEU A 908 9.44 19.28 -1.08
N VAL A 909 8.39 20.09 -1.23
CA VAL A 909 8.38 21.20 -2.20
C VAL A 909 9.45 22.22 -1.82
N PHE A 910 9.53 22.61 -0.54
CA PHE A 910 10.58 23.50 -0.06
C PHE A 910 11.98 22.94 -0.36
N LEU A 911 12.23 21.66 -0.05
CA LEU A 911 13.54 21.04 -0.29
C LEU A 911 13.88 20.88 -1.78
N ASP A 912 12.87 20.70 -2.64
CA ASP A 912 13.03 20.61 -4.09
C ASP A 912 13.31 22.00 -4.73
N SER A 913 12.82 23.09 -4.13
CA SER A 913 12.97 24.47 -4.66
C SER A 913 14.03 25.33 -3.97
N ALA A 914 14.46 24.97 -2.76
CA ALA A 914 15.39 25.77 -1.97
C ALA A 914 16.80 25.79 -2.59
N SER A 915 17.36 27.00 -2.73
CA SER A 915 18.76 27.18 -3.11
C SER A 915 19.69 26.73 -1.97
N GLU A 916 20.97 26.49 -2.26
CA GLU A 916 21.96 26.14 -1.23
C GLU A 916 22.02 27.19 -0.11
N MET A 917 21.88 28.46 -0.45
CA MET A 917 21.81 29.58 0.50
C MET A 917 20.54 29.53 1.36
N ASP A 918 19.38 29.27 0.76
CA ASP A 918 18.12 29.15 1.50
C ASP A 918 18.18 28.00 2.53
N VAL A 919 18.80 26.87 2.17
CA VAL A 919 18.95 25.71 3.07
C VAL A 919 19.88 26.05 4.25
N GLN A 920 21.01 26.71 4.00
CA GLN A 920 21.94 27.09 5.08
C GLN A 920 21.36 28.17 6.00
N GLN A 921 20.74 29.20 5.42
CA GLN A 921 20.11 30.27 6.19
C GLN A 921 18.92 29.74 7.00
N GLY A 922 18.06 28.93 6.38
CA GLY A 922 16.93 28.31 7.06
C GLY A 922 17.36 27.43 8.23
N SER A 923 18.45 26.68 8.11
CA SER A 923 18.99 25.90 9.23
C SER A 923 19.45 26.77 10.41
N ARG A 924 19.96 27.99 10.16
CA ARG A 924 20.36 28.93 11.21
C ARG A 924 19.15 29.59 11.86
N GLU A 925 18.17 29.98 11.06
CA GLU A 925 16.91 30.57 11.54
C GLU A 925 16.14 29.59 12.44
N LEU A 926 16.09 28.30 12.08
CA LEU A 926 15.51 27.25 12.93
C LEU A 926 16.26 27.07 14.25
N ALA A 927 17.60 27.14 14.22
CA ALA A 927 18.42 27.07 15.43
C ALA A 927 18.17 28.27 16.36
N ALA A 928 17.89 29.45 15.81
CA ALA A 928 17.53 30.65 16.58
C ALA A 928 16.07 30.64 17.07
N ALA A 929 15.12 30.14 16.28
CA ALA A 929 13.71 30.06 16.66
C ALA A 929 13.45 29.02 17.77
N SER A 930 14.19 27.91 17.76
CA SER A 930 14.16 26.91 18.84
C SER A 930 14.80 27.40 20.16
N SER A 931 15.37 28.61 20.17
CA SER A 931 16.08 29.21 21.31
C SER A 931 15.22 30.22 22.09
N GLY A 932 13.93 30.38 21.74
CA GLY A 932 12.96 31.20 22.49
C GLY A 932 13.03 32.71 22.24
N SER A 933 13.84 33.19 21.29
CA SER A 933 13.87 34.62 20.98
C SER A 933 12.59 35.05 20.23
N SER A 934 11.78 35.88 20.88
CA SER A 934 10.64 36.55 20.26
C SER A 934 11.14 37.68 19.37
N PHE A 935 11.51 37.38 18.13
CA PHE A 935 11.76 38.43 17.15
C PHE A 935 10.42 39.08 16.77
N ARG A 936 10.16 40.27 17.34
CA ARG A 936 9.20 41.24 16.78
C ARG A 936 9.70 41.62 15.40
N ARG A 937 9.08 41.06 14.35
CA ARG A 937 9.27 41.54 12.99
C ARG A 937 8.51 42.87 12.88
N GLU A 938 9.23 43.97 12.66
CA GLU A 938 8.62 45.24 12.24
C GLU A 938 7.74 45.01 11.01
N GLU A 939 6.53 45.55 11.07
CA GLU A 939 5.50 45.47 10.05
C GLU A 939 5.98 46.13 8.75
N ASN A 940 6.55 45.34 7.84
CA ASN A 940 6.52 45.68 6.43
C ASN A 940 5.21 45.13 5.83
N ILE A 941 4.26 46.05 5.75
CA ILE A 941 2.99 45.96 5.04
C ILE A 941 3.29 45.43 3.63
N HIS A 942 2.92 44.19 3.33
CA HIS A 942 2.47 43.62 2.03
C HIS A 942 2.42 42.07 2.12
N SER A 943 1.74 41.54 3.13
CA SER A 943 1.41 40.11 3.22
C SER A 943 0.02 39.96 3.84
N PRO A 944 -1.03 39.55 3.09
CA PRO A 944 -2.35 39.44 3.65
C PRO A 944 -2.48 38.11 4.41
N GLY A 945 -2.58 38.18 5.75
CA GLY A 945 -3.29 37.15 6.52
C GLY A 945 -2.54 36.40 7.63
N ALA A 946 -1.46 36.92 8.22
CA ALA A 946 -0.86 36.32 9.42
C ALA A 946 -1.29 37.08 10.70
N SER A 947 -2.59 37.10 10.99
CA SER A 947 -3.11 37.53 12.30
C SER A 947 -2.82 36.44 13.33
N ALA A 948 -2.04 36.80 14.37
CA ALA A 948 -1.93 36.17 15.69
C ALA A 948 -2.57 34.76 15.83
N ARG A 949 -1.96 33.75 15.19
CA ARG A 949 -2.25 32.36 15.52
C ARG A 949 -1.53 32.05 16.81
N SER A 950 -2.26 31.91 17.92
CA SER A 950 -1.73 31.25 19.11
C SER A 950 -1.10 29.93 18.68
N LEU A 951 0.15 29.68 19.07
CA LEU A 951 0.95 28.47 18.86
C LEU A 951 0.09 27.20 18.77
N SER A 952 -0.36 26.88 17.57
CA SER A 952 -1.15 25.69 17.27
C SER A 952 -0.21 24.57 16.84
N ARG A 953 -0.61 23.31 17.10
CA ARG A 953 0.04 22.03 16.72
C ARG A 953 0.69 21.93 15.32
N GLU A 954 0.40 22.85 14.41
CA GLU A 954 0.78 22.82 12.99
C GLU A 954 1.98 23.68 12.61
N SER A 955 2.48 24.57 13.46
CA SER A 955 3.72 25.31 13.17
C SER A 955 4.93 24.41 13.43
N SER A 956 5.29 23.60 12.45
CA SER A 956 6.56 22.88 12.48
C SER A 956 7.72 23.85 12.29
N GLY A 957 8.93 23.46 12.74
CA GLY A 957 10.14 24.24 12.53
C GLY A 957 10.25 24.68 11.07
N VAL A 958 10.32 23.70 10.16
CA VAL A 958 10.51 23.94 8.72
C VAL A 958 9.37 24.76 8.10
N SER A 959 8.16 24.71 8.68
CA SER A 959 7.04 25.51 8.17
C SER A 959 7.21 27.03 8.30
N MET A 960 8.10 27.48 9.19
CA MET A 960 8.47 28.89 9.29
C MET A 960 9.28 29.39 8.09
N LEU A 961 9.90 28.47 7.32
CA LEU A 961 10.74 28.79 6.16
C LEU A 961 9.95 28.90 4.85
N PHE A 962 8.65 28.58 4.86
CA PHE A 962 7.85 28.53 3.64
C PHE A 962 7.56 29.93 3.08
N LYS A 963 7.76 30.10 1.77
CA LYS A 963 7.56 31.36 1.05
C LYS A 963 6.14 31.54 0.49
N GLY A 964 5.28 30.52 0.61
CA GLY A 964 3.85 30.54 0.25
C GLY A 964 3.50 29.68 -0.96
N HIS A 965 4.43 29.49 -1.90
CA HIS A 965 4.19 28.67 -3.10
C HIS A 965 4.06 27.17 -2.76
N GLU A 966 4.67 26.73 -1.66
CA GLU A 966 4.68 25.35 -1.18
C GLU A 966 3.27 24.87 -0.86
N TYR A 967 2.44 25.74 -0.28
CA TYR A 967 1.04 25.46 0.04
C TYR A 967 0.22 25.22 -1.24
N GLY A 968 0.39 26.08 -2.25
CA GLY A 968 -0.28 25.95 -3.54
C GLY A 968 0.08 24.66 -4.26
N THR A 969 1.37 24.35 -4.37
CA THR A 969 1.85 23.12 -5.01
C THR A 969 1.38 21.87 -4.27
N ALA A 970 1.44 21.86 -2.94
CA ALA A 970 0.98 20.73 -2.14
C ALA A 970 -0.55 20.51 -2.30
N LEU A 971 -1.37 21.57 -2.29
CA LEU A 971 -2.82 21.48 -2.51
C LEU A 971 -3.20 21.06 -3.93
N MET A 972 -2.39 21.40 -4.94
CA MET A 972 -2.58 20.92 -6.31
C MET A 972 -2.28 19.41 -6.44
N LYS A 973 -1.42 18.86 -5.58
CA LYS A 973 -1.01 17.45 -5.62
C LYS A 973 -1.77 16.54 -4.67
N PHE A 974 -2.33 17.08 -3.59
CA PHE A 974 -3.00 16.29 -2.55
C PHE A 974 -4.31 16.93 -2.09
N THR A 975 -5.36 16.10 -2.05
CA THR A 975 -6.63 16.44 -1.42
C THR A 975 -7.16 15.27 -0.61
N TYR A 976 -7.78 15.54 0.54
CA TYR A 976 -8.35 14.50 1.40
C TYR A 976 -9.86 14.67 1.50
N VAL A 977 -10.62 13.65 1.12
CA VAL A 977 -12.08 13.63 1.14
C VAL A 977 -12.57 12.62 2.18
N VAL A 978 -13.31 13.07 3.17
CA VAL A 978 -14.03 12.20 4.10
C VAL A 978 -15.49 12.15 3.68
N ALA A 979 -15.96 10.96 3.34
CA ALA A 979 -17.32 10.67 2.91
C ALA A 979 -18.22 10.45 4.13
N CYS A 980 -18.74 11.53 4.71
CA CYS A 980 -19.63 11.53 5.87
C CYS A 980 -21.08 11.74 5.42
N GLN A 981 -21.78 10.65 5.09
CA GLN A 981 -23.12 10.72 4.53
C GLN A 981 -24.13 11.49 5.40
N ILE A 982 -24.00 11.39 6.74
CA ILE A 982 -24.95 11.96 7.69
C ILE A 982 -24.58 13.37 8.18
N TYR A 983 -23.49 13.97 7.70
CA TYR A 983 -23.02 15.27 8.17
C TYR A 983 -24.11 16.36 8.07
N GLY A 984 -24.84 16.40 6.94
CA GLY A 984 -25.96 17.35 6.76
C GLY A 984 -27.04 17.21 7.83
N ASN A 985 -27.40 15.97 8.17
CA ASN A 985 -28.37 15.67 9.23
C ASN A 985 -27.83 16.01 10.63
N GLN A 986 -26.56 15.69 10.91
CA GLN A 986 -25.90 16.03 12.18
C GLN A 986 -25.85 17.55 12.39
N LYS A 987 -25.55 18.30 11.32
CA LYS A 987 -25.55 19.76 11.32
C LYS A 987 -26.95 20.34 11.58
N ALA A 988 -27.97 19.82 10.90
CA ALA A 988 -29.35 20.23 11.13
C ALA A 988 -29.83 19.96 12.57
N LYS A 989 -29.36 18.86 13.19
CA LYS A 989 -29.67 18.48 14.57
C LYS A 989 -28.80 19.15 15.64
N LYS A 990 -27.78 19.93 15.25
CA LYS A 990 -26.75 20.49 16.16
C LYS A 990 -26.06 19.42 17.01
N ASP A 991 -25.74 18.27 16.39
CA ASP A 991 -24.97 17.20 17.03
C ASP A 991 -23.52 17.66 17.30
N PRO A 992 -22.95 17.45 18.49
CA PRO A 992 -21.57 17.84 18.80
C PRO A 992 -20.53 17.25 17.82
N ARG A 993 -20.82 16.12 17.19
CA ARG A 993 -19.95 15.53 16.16
C ARG A 993 -19.80 16.42 14.94
N ALA A 994 -20.82 17.20 14.58
CA ALA A 994 -20.74 18.16 13.48
C ALA A 994 -19.76 19.30 13.78
N ASP A 995 -19.73 19.78 15.03
CA ASP A 995 -18.79 20.81 15.50
C ASP A 995 -17.35 20.27 15.56
N ASP A 996 -17.19 19.01 15.97
CA ASP A 996 -15.91 18.32 15.97
C ASP A 996 -15.39 18.11 14.53
N ILE A 997 -16.24 17.75 13.57
CA ILE A 997 -15.88 17.69 12.14
C ILE A 997 -15.51 19.07 11.59
N LEU A 998 -16.27 20.11 11.95
CA LEU A 998 -15.96 21.48 11.56
C LEU A 998 -14.60 21.93 12.11
N TYR A 999 -14.27 21.56 13.35
CA TYR A 999 -12.95 21.80 13.91
C TYR A 999 -11.83 21.11 13.13
N LEU A 1000 -12.03 19.84 12.75
CA LEU A 1000 -11.05 19.13 11.91
C LEU A 1000 -10.86 19.84 10.56
N MET A 1001 -11.92 20.34 9.92
CA MET A 1001 -11.82 21.14 8.68
C MET A 1001 -11.11 22.48 8.90
N LYS A 1002 -11.32 23.14 10.04
CA LYS A 1002 -10.67 24.42 10.39
C LYS A 1002 -9.16 24.28 10.52
N ASN A 1003 -8.68 23.16 11.04
CA ASN A 1003 -7.25 22.94 11.21
C ASN A 1003 -6.61 22.33 9.95
N ASN A 1004 -7.35 21.50 9.20
CA ASN A 1004 -6.79 20.79 8.06
C ASN A 1004 -7.20 21.40 6.72
N GLU A 1005 -6.33 22.24 6.14
CA GLU A 1005 -6.61 22.97 4.89
C GLU A 1005 -6.93 22.08 3.67
N ALA A 1006 -6.32 20.90 3.57
CA ALA A 1006 -6.55 19.95 2.47
C ALA A 1006 -7.77 19.04 2.68
N LEU A 1007 -8.41 19.07 3.86
CA LEU A 1007 -9.56 18.25 4.22
C LEU A 1007 -10.85 18.80 3.59
N ARG A 1008 -11.63 17.89 3.02
CA ARG A 1008 -12.96 18.13 2.44
C ARG A 1008 -13.93 17.11 3.02
N ILE A 1009 -15.15 17.53 3.28
CA ILE A 1009 -16.23 16.63 3.72
C ILE A 1009 -17.24 16.52 2.59
N SER A 1010 -17.55 15.30 2.20
CA SER A 1010 -18.67 15.01 1.30
C SER A 1010 -19.80 14.36 2.07
N TYR A 1011 -21.03 14.80 1.81
CA TYR A 1011 -22.24 14.28 2.44
C TYR A 1011 -23.41 14.23 1.46
N VAL A 1012 -24.47 13.53 1.85
CA VAL A 1012 -25.71 13.45 1.07
C VAL A 1012 -26.74 14.37 1.70
N ASP A 1013 -27.28 15.28 0.90
CA ASP A 1013 -28.36 16.18 1.28
C ASP A 1013 -29.69 15.67 0.70
N GLU A 1014 -30.74 15.63 1.52
CA GLU A 1014 -32.08 15.19 1.13
C GLU A 1014 -33.03 16.38 1.20
N VAL A 1015 -33.45 16.86 0.04
CA VAL A 1015 -34.42 17.95 -0.08
C VAL A 1015 -35.78 17.35 -0.40
N LYS A 1016 -36.71 17.43 0.56
CA LYS A 1016 -38.09 16.97 0.37
C LYS A 1016 -38.89 18.03 -0.38
N THR A 1017 -39.30 17.73 -1.61
CA THR A 1017 -40.27 18.52 -2.39
C THR A 1017 -41.67 17.92 -2.26
N VAL A 1018 -42.72 18.68 -2.61
CA VAL A 1018 -44.14 18.27 -2.44
C VAL A 1018 -44.50 16.96 -3.16
N GLU A 1019 -43.81 16.64 -4.26
CA GLU A 1019 -44.10 15.45 -5.08
C GLU A 1019 -43.06 14.34 -4.97
N GLU A 1020 -41.75 14.64 -4.79
CA GLU A 1020 -40.67 13.65 -4.66
C GLU A 1020 -39.48 14.17 -3.84
N ALA A 1021 -38.74 13.27 -3.18
CA ALA A 1021 -37.48 13.56 -2.50
C ALA A 1021 -36.32 13.63 -3.49
N ARG A 1022 -35.57 14.74 -3.51
CA ARG A 1022 -34.37 14.92 -4.33
C ARG A 1022 -33.12 14.73 -3.48
N TYR A 1023 -32.19 13.91 -3.97
CA TYR A 1023 -30.93 13.62 -3.30
C TYR A 1023 -29.78 14.36 -3.98
N TYR A 1024 -28.90 14.96 -3.19
CA TYR A 1024 -27.72 15.67 -3.68
C TYR A 1024 -26.46 15.11 -3.02
N SER A 1025 -25.40 14.95 -3.80
CA SER A 1025 -24.04 14.77 -3.29
C SER A 1025 -23.40 16.15 -3.15
N VAL A 1026 -22.99 16.52 -1.94
CA VAL A 1026 -22.47 17.85 -1.62
C VAL A 1026 -21.04 17.74 -1.10
N LEU A 1027 -20.16 18.63 -1.57
CA LEU A 1027 -18.78 18.75 -1.10
C LEU A 1027 -18.57 20.10 -0.42
N VAL A 1028 -18.09 20.09 0.82
CA VAL A 1028 -17.79 21.30 1.60
C VAL A 1028 -16.33 21.37 2.02
N LYS A 1029 -15.86 22.60 2.26
CA LYS A 1029 -14.57 22.90 2.90
C LYS A 1029 -14.71 24.05 3.89
N TYR A 1030 -13.75 24.17 4.79
CA TYR A 1030 -13.54 25.41 5.51
C TYR A 1030 -12.66 26.36 4.69
N ASP A 1031 -13.14 27.58 4.43
CA ASP A 1031 -12.35 28.61 3.79
C ASP A 1031 -11.65 29.46 4.85
N GLN A 1032 -10.32 29.39 4.88
CA GLN A 1032 -9.50 30.12 5.86
C GLN A 1032 -9.56 31.63 5.69
N LYS A 1033 -9.82 32.14 4.48
CA LYS A 1033 -9.90 33.58 4.23
C LYS A 1033 -11.26 34.13 4.67
N LEU A 1034 -12.32 33.39 4.37
CA LEU A 1034 -13.70 33.78 4.71
C LEU A 1034 -14.10 33.37 6.13
N GLN A 1035 -13.27 32.59 6.84
CA GLN A 1035 -13.53 32.05 8.18
C GLN A 1035 -14.90 31.36 8.31
N LYS A 1036 -15.32 30.67 7.23
CA LYS A 1036 -16.60 29.94 7.19
C LYS A 1036 -16.51 28.69 6.35
N GLU A 1037 -17.43 27.77 6.61
CA GLU A 1037 -17.67 26.63 5.74
C GLU A 1037 -18.29 27.12 4.41
N VAL A 1038 -17.78 26.59 3.29
CA VAL A 1038 -18.22 26.91 1.94
C VAL A 1038 -18.51 25.63 1.19
N GLU A 1039 -19.67 25.60 0.53
CA GLU A 1039 -20.06 24.57 -0.42
C GLU A 1039 -19.28 24.77 -1.74
N ILE A 1040 -18.59 23.73 -2.19
CA ILE A 1040 -17.79 23.75 -3.42
C ILE A 1040 -18.61 23.21 -4.60
N TYR A 1041 -19.26 22.07 -4.39
CA TYR A 1041 -20.03 21.38 -5.42
C TYR A 1041 -21.32 20.80 -4.82
N ARG A 1042 -22.37 20.81 -5.63
CA ARG A 1042 -23.64 20.13 -5.38
C ARG A 1042 -24.08 19.45 -6.67
N ILE A 1043 -24.23 18.13 -6.60
CA ILE A 1043 -24.53 17.27 -7.74
C ILE A 1043 -25.82 16.52 -7.45
N ILE A 1044 -26.80 16.61 -8.34
CA ILE A 1044 -28.07 15.88 -8.23
C ILE A 1044 -27.81 14.39 -8.45
N LEU A 1045 -28.39 13.55 -7.60
CA LEU A 1045 -28.32 12.09 -7.72
C LEU A 1045 -29.63 11.55 -8.32
N PRO A 1046 -29.56 10.48 -9.13
CA PRO A 1046 -30.72 9.92 -9.84
C PRO A 1046 -31.73 9.21 -8.92
N GLY A 1047 -31.42 9.07 -7.63
CA GLY A 1047 -32.24 8.37 -6.64
C GLY A 1047 -31.52 8.24 -5.29
N PRO A 1048 -32.08 7.46 -4.35
CA PRO A 1048 -31.48 7.25 -3.03
C PRO A 1048 -30.13 6.53 -3.15
N VAL A 1049 -29.14 6.98 -2.37
CA VAL A 1049 -27.74 6.51 -2.44
C VAL A 1049 -27.55 5.11 -1.87
N LYS A 1050 -28.30 4.74 -0.82
CA LYS A 1050 -28.14 3.43 -0.15
C LYS A 1050 -28.89 2.35 -0.92
N LEU A 1051 -28.23 1.74 -1.91
CA LEU A 1051 -28.74 0.57 -2.63
C LEU A 1051 -28.20 -0.75 -2.04
N GLY A 1052 -26.98 -0.76 -1.51
CA GLY A 1052 -26.32 -1.89 -0.84
C GLY A 1052 -25.72 -1.55 0.54
N GLU A 1053 -24.53 -2.08 0.83
CA GLU A 1053 -23.81 -1.83 2.09
C GLU A 1053 -23.40 -0.35 2.27
N GLY A 1054 -23.53 0.19 3.48
CA GLY A 1054 -23.35 1.62 3.75
C GLY A 1054 -21.95 2.18 3.45
N LYS A 1055 -20.87 1.48 3.82
CA LYS A 1055 -19.48 1.96 3.60
C LYS A 1055 -19.09 1.98 2.11
N PRO A 1056 -19.30 0.91 1.32
CA PRO A 1056 -19.11 0.92 -0.14
C PRO A 1056 -19.85 2.04 -0.88
N GLU A 1057 -21.12 2.28 -0.56
CA GLU A 1057 -21.91 3.34 -1.19
C GLU A 1057 -21.43 4.74 -0.75
N ASN A 1058 -20.92 4.87 0.47
CA ASN A 1058 -20.27 6.09 0.93
C ASN A 1058 -19.04 6.43 0.08
N GLN A 1059 -18.23 5.44 -0.28
CA GLN A 1059 -17.11 5.65 -1.18
C GLN A 1059 -17.58 6.02 -2.59
N ASN A 1060 -18.57 5.31 -3.14
CA ASN A 1060 -19.03 5.51 -4.52
C ASN A 1060 -19.61 6.93 -4.77
N HIS A 1061 -20.46 7.45 -3.89
CA HIS A 1061 -21.02 8.81 -4.10
C HIS A 1061 -19.97 9.91 -3.93
N SER A 1062 -18.96 9.69 -3.08
CA SER A 1062 -17.89 10.66 -2.81
C SER A 1062 -16.73 10.57 -3.80
N PHE A 1063 -16.61 9.44 -4.52
CA PHE A 1063 -15.53 9.20 -5.47
C PHE A 1063 -15.44 10.27 -6.56
N ILE A 1064 -16.58 10.85 -6.97
CA ILE A 1064 -16.66 11.94 -7.96
C ILE A 1064 -15.92 13.21 -7.52
N PHE A 1065 -15.76 13.43 -6.21
CA PHE A 1065 -15.09 14.60 -5.65
C PHE A 1065 -13.59 14.43 -5.48
N THR A 1066 -13.07 13.20 -5.59
CA THR A 1066 -11.63 12.95 -5.59
C THR A 1066 -10.96 13.64 -6.79
N ARG A 1067 -9.71 14.08 -6.62
CA ARG A 1067 -8.89 14.76 -7.65
C ARG A 1067 -7.55 14.04 -7.85
N GLY A 1068 -6.86 14.35 -8.94
CA GLY A 1068 -5.59 13.72 -9.32
C GLY A 1068 -5.73 12.43 -10.12
N ASP A 1069 -4.60 11.77 -10.38
CA ASP A 1069 -4.50 10.54 -11.19
C ASP A 1069 -4.63 9.27 -10.34
N ALA A 1070 -4.30 9.38 -9.05
CA ALA A 1070 -4.38 8.27 -8.10
C ALA A 1070 -5.34 8.59 -6.95
N VAL A 1071 -5.85 7.53 -6.32
CA VAL A 1071 -6.76 7.64 -5.17
C VAL A 1071 -6.46 6.54 -4.17
N GLN A 1072 -6.20 6.91 -2.94
CA GLN A 1072 -5.99 5.98 -1.84
C GLN A 1072 -7.29 5.87 -1.04
N THR A 1073 -7.77 4.64 -0.84
CA THR A 1073 -8.95 4.42 0.01
C THR A 1073 -8.51 3.89 1.36
N ILE A 1074 -8.99 4.52 2.42
CA ILE A 1074 -8.56 4.28 3.79
C ILE A 1074 -9.79 4.05 4.65
N ASP A 1075 -9.83 2.98 5.46
CA ASP A 1075 -10.88 2.82 6.48
C ASP A 1075 -10.60 3.72 7.70
N MET A 1076 -11.64 4.12 8.42
CA MET A 1076 -11.53 5.07 9.53
C MET A 1076 -10.80 4.52 10.78
N ASN A 1077 -10.55 3.22 10.85
CA ASN A 1077 -9.72 2.66 11.92
C ASN A 1077 -8.21 2.71 11.60
N GLN A 1078 -7.83 3.27 10.45
CA GLN A 1078 -6.44 3.29 9.98
C GLN A 1078 -5.77 4.64 10.24
N ASP A 1079 -4.44 4.61 10.27
CA ASP A 1079 -3.59 5.74 10.55
C ASP A 1079 -2.40 5.74 9.58
N ASN A 1080 -1.68 6.85 9.52
CA ASN A 1080 -0.44 6.96 8.76
C ASN A 1080 0.57 7.81 9.54
N TYR A 1081 1.85 7.66 9.23
CA TYR A 1081 2.93 8.35 9.94
C TYR A 1081 3.64 9.33 9.03
N PHE A 1082 4.22 10.38 9.61
CA PHE A 1082 4.88 11.44 8.87
C PHE A 1082 6.06 10.93 8.02
N GLU A 1083 6.91 10.09 8.60
CA GLU A 1083 8.05 9.50 7.92
C GLU A 1083 7.65 8.60 6.74
N GLU A 1084 6.52 7.90 6.85
CA GLU A 1084 5.97 7.09 5.76
C GLU A 1084 5.37 7.95 4.63
N ALA A 1085 4.74 9.08 5.00
CA ALA A 1085 4.13 10.01 4.05
C ALA A 1085 5.13 10.62 3.06
N LEU A 1086 6.41 10.76 3.44
CA LEU A 1086 7.50 11.24 2.56
C LEU A 1086 7.69 10.40 1.29
N LYS A 1087 7.25 9.13 1.31
CA LYS A 1087 7.46 8.16 0.23
C LYS A 1087 6.32 8.11 -0.78
N MET A 1088 5.26 8.90 -0.62
CA MET A 1088 4.10 8.82 -1.51
C MET A 1088 4.47 9.11 -2.97
N ARG A 1089 5.38 10.06 -3.21
CA ARG A 1089 5.90 10.34 -4.56
C ARG A 1089 6.66 9.16 -5.18
N ASN A 1090 7.36 8.36 -4.36
CA ASN A 1090 8.00 7.14 -4.83
C ASN A 1090 6.95 6.07 -5.15
N LEU A 1091 6.01 5.83 -4.22
CA LEU A 1091 4.95 4.82 -4.44
C LEU A 1091 4.20 5.07 -5.75
N LEU A 1092 3.80 6.32 -6.02
CA LEU A 1092 3.05 6.66 -7.23
C LEU A 1092 3.85 6.48 -8.53
N GLU A 1093 5.18 6.50 -8.50
CA GLU A 1093 5.99 6.19 -9.70
C GLU A 1093 5.88 4.72 -10.12
N GLU A 1094 5.44 3.82 -9.25
CA GLU A 1094 5.19 2.42 -9.62
C GLU A 1094 4.14 2.28 -10.71
N TYR A 1095 3.18 3.21 -10.81
CA TYR A 1095 2.21 3.27 -11.90
C TYR A 1095 2.84 3.44 -13.28
N LYS A 1096 4.05 4.03 -13.35
CA LYS A 1096 4.77 4.22 -14.61
C LYS A 1096 5.61 3.00 -14.98
N GLN A 1097 5.89 2.10 -14.04
CA GLN A 1097 6.65 0.88 -14.28
C GLN A 1097 5.78 -0.23 -14.88
N VAL A 1098 6.42 -1.14 -15.63
CA VAL A 1098 5.75 -2.28 -16.27
C VAL A 1098 6.14 -3.55 -15.53
N TYR A 1099 5.14 -4.26 -15.00
CA TYR A 1099 5.29 -5.54 -14.32
C TYR A 1099 4.75 -6.66 -15.23
N GLY A 1100 5.64 -7.26 -16.02
CA GLY A 1100 5.27 -8.21 -17.07
C GLY A 1100 4.79 -7.49 -18.33
N ILE A 1101 3.50 -7.60 -18.67
CA ILE A 1101 2.92 -6.97 -19.88
C ILE A 1101 2.14 -5.68 -19.53
N ARG A 1102 1.78 -5.47 -18.26
CA ARG A 1102 0.88 -4.39 -17.83
C ARG A 1102 1.53 -3.48 -16.80
N LYS A 1103 1.05 -2.24 -16.76
CA LYS A 1103 1.25 -1.32 -15.64
C LYS A 1103 0.33 -1.74 -14.49
N PRO A 1104 0.74 -1.55 -13.23
CA PRO A 1104 -0.12 -1.85 -12.10
C PRO A 1104 -1.32 -0.88 -12.10
N SER A 1105 -2.49 -1.35 -11.68
CA SER A 1105 -3.69 -0.52 -11.47
C SER A 1105 -4.00 -0.31 -9.99
N ILE A 1106 -3.39 -1.12 -9.13
CA ILE A 1106 -3.52 -1.09 -7.67
C ILE A 1106 -2.11 -1.24 -7.09
N LEU A 1107 -1.77 -0.40 -6.11
CA LEU A 1107 -0.50 -0.45 -5.37
C LEU A 1107 -0.79 -0.64 -3.89
N GLY A 1108 -0.24 -1.69 -3.30
CA GLY A 1108 -0.38 -1.95 -1.86
C GLY A 1108 0.71 -1.29 -1.03
N VAL A 1109 0.32 -0.77 0.13
CA VAL A 1109 1.25 -0.23 1.14
C VAL A 1109 1.54 -1.30 2.19
N ARG A 1110 2.71 -1.24 2.82
CA ARG A 1110 3.03 -2.12 3.94
C ARG A 1110 2.26 -1.67 5.18
N GLU A 1111 1.57 -2.60 5.82
CA GLU A 1111 0.79 -2.33 7.03
C GLU A 1111 1.48 -2.81 8.31
N ASN A 1112 1.04 -2.24 9.43
CA ASN A 1112 1.40 -2.69 10.77
C ASN A 1112 0.19 -2.59 11.71
N ILE A 1113 -0.12 -3.70 12.37
CA ILE A 1113 -1.24 -3.78 13.31
C ILE A 1113 -0.72 -3.47 14.71
N PHE A 1114 -1.06 -2.30 15.22
CA PHE A 1114 -0.55 -1.79 16.51
C PHE A 1114 -1.25 -2.43 17.73
N THR A 1115 -2.44 -3.02 17.56
CA THR A 1115 -3.17 -3.68 18.66
C THR A 1115 -2.58 -5.04 19.05
N GLY A 1116 -1.73 -5.63 18.20
CA GLY A 1116 -1.22 -6.99 18.39
C GLY A 1116 -0.41 -7.22 19.67
N SER A 1117 0.13 -6.16 20.29
CA SER A 1117 0.89 -6.24 21.54
C SER A 1117 0.05 -6.03 22.81
N VAL A 1118 -1.25 -5.74 22.68
CA VAL A 1118 -2.10 -5.34 23.81
C VAL A 1118 -2.66 -6.54 24.57
N SER A 1119 -2.98 -7.64 23.87
CA SER A 1119 -3.50 -8.86 24.50
C SER A 1119 -3.20 -10.11 23.67
N SER A 1120 -3.34 -11.30 24.26
CA SER A 1120 -3.20 -12.58 23.54
C SER A 1120 -4.21 -12.73 22.41
N LEU A 1121 -5.44 -12.27 22.62
CA LEU A 1121 -6.48 -12.26 21.57
C LEU A 1121 -6.11 -11.31 20.43
N ALA A 1122 -5.64 -10.10 20.76
CA ALA A 1122 -5.22 -9.14 19.76
C ALA A 1122 -3.98 -9.63 18.99
N TRP A 1123 -3.06 -10.34 19.66
CA TRP A 1123 -1.93 -10.99 19.02
C TRP A 1123 -2.38 -12.04 18.00
N PHE A 1124 -3.36 -12.88 18.35
CA PHE A 1124 -3.90 -13.87 17.42
C PHE A 1124 -4.58 -13.23 16.20
N MET A 1125 -5.39 -12.18 16.42
CA MET A 1125 -6.00 -11.39 15.35
C MET A 1125 -4.94 -10.74 14.44
N SER A 1126 -3.88 -10.18 15.04
CA SER A 1126 -2.76 -9.61 14.28
C SER A 1126 -1.99 -10.67 13.47
N ALA A 1127 -1.82 -11.87 14.00
CA ALA A 1127 -1.18 -12.98 13.31
C ALA A 1127 -2.05 -13.51 12.15
N GLN A 1128 -3.36 -13.59 12.36
CA GLN A 1128 -4.34 -13.94 11.34
C GLN A 1128 -4.27 -12.96 10.16
N GLU A 1129 -4.29 -11.66 10.43
CA GLU A 1129 -4.22 -10.62 9.40
C GLU A 1129 -2.87 -10.65 8.66
N THR A 1130 -1.75 -10.87 9.36
CA THR A 1130 -0.43 -11.05 8.73
C THR A 1130 -0.41 -12.26 7.78
N SER A 1131 -1.09 -13.35 8.15
CA SER A 1131 -1.17 -14.55 7.31
C SER A 1131 -2.05 -14.33 6.08
N PHE A 1132 -3.31 -13.93 6.28
CA PHE A 1132 -4.28 -13.83 5.19
C PHE A 1132 -4.11 -12.58 4.33
N VAL A 1133 -3.84 -11.43 4.95
CA VAL A 1133 -3.84 -10.12 4.28
C VAL A 1133 -2.44 -9.73 3.80
N THR A 1134 -1.37 -10.30 4.38
CA THR A 1134 -0.01 -10.04 3.88
C THR A 1134 0.58 -11.21 3.10
N LEU A 1135 0.73 -12.40 3.70
CA LEU A 1135 1.39 -13.53 3.04
C LEU A 1135 0.55 -14.12 1.90
N GLY A 1136 -0.74 -14.37 2.17
CA GLY A 1136 -1.68 -14.84 1.15
C GLY A 1136 -1.79 -13.89 -0.02
N GLN A 1137 -1.89 -12.58 0.25
CA GLN A 1137 -2.00 -11.56 -0.81
C GLN A 1137 -0.75 -11.47 -1.69
N ARG A 1138 0.45 -11.67 -1.15
CA ARG A 1138 1.68 -11.72 -1.96
C ARG A 1138 1.60 -12.85 -2.98
N VAL A 1139 1.15 -14.04 -2.58
CA VAL A 1139 1.01 -15.19 -3.48
C VAL A 1139 -0.09 -14.98 -4.52
N LEU A 1140 -1.21 -14.39 -4.11
CA LEU A 1140 -2.30 -14.01 -5.02
C LEU A 1140 -1.85 -12.97 -6.07
N ALA A 1141 -0.93 -12.06 -5.71
CA ALA A 1141 -0.32 -11.10 -6.62
C ALA A 1141 0.75 -11.74 -7.52
N TRP A 1142 1.71 -12.45 -6.93
CA TRP A 1142 2.75 -13.20 -7.64
C TRP A 1142 3.15 -14.45 -6.83
N PRO A 1143 3.11 -15.66 -7.42
CA PRO A 1143 3.01 -15.96 -8.85
C PRO A 1143 1.58 -16.11 -9.40
N LEU A 1144 0.53 -16.04 -8.58
CA LEU A 1144 -0.81 -16.44 -9.03
C LEU A 1144 -1.48 -15.44 -9.99
N LYS A 1145 -1.22 -14.13 -9.84
CA LYS A 1145 -1.83 -13.06 -10.64
C LYS A 1145 -3.37 -13.08 -10.67
N VAL A 1146 -4.01 -13.44 -9.55
CA VAL A 1146 -5.48 -13.51 -9.40
C VAL A 1146 -6.03 -12.36 -8.55
N ARG A 1147 -5.17 -11.49 -8.01
CA ARG A 1147 -5.60 -10.41 -7.11
C ARG A 1147 -6.37 -9.30 -7.84
N MET A 1148 -7.62 -9.07 -7.40
CA MET A 1148 -8.46 -7.90 -7.69
C MET A 1148 -9.03 -7.28 -6.38
N HIS A 1149 -8.43 -7.60 -5.22
CA HIS A 1149 -9.07 -7.44 -3.90
C HIS A 1149 -8.92 -6.05 -3.25
N TYR A 1150 -9.99 -5.67 -2.53
CA TYR A 1150 -10.24 -4.54 -1.63
C TYR A 1150 -9.66 -4.82 -0.22
N GLY A 1151 -8.33 -4.72 -0.08
CA GLY A 1151 -7.64 -4.76 1.22
C GLY A 1151 -7.27 -3.36 1.71
N HIS A 1152 -6.83 -3.27 2.96
CA HIS A 1152 -6.29 -2.07 3.62
C HIS A 1152 -5.03 -1.50 2.90
N PRO A 1153 -4.63 -0.24 3.18
CA PRO A 1153 -4.51 0.84 2.18
C PRO A 1153 -3.87 0.43 0.84
N ASP A 1154 -4.72 0.19 -0.15
CA ASP A 1154 -4.31 0.19 -1.54
C ASP A 1154 -4.50 1.62 -2.13
N VAL A 1155 -3.56 2.02 -2.98
CA VAL A 1155 -3.69 3.17 -3.87
C VAL A 1155 -4.19 2.63 -5.20
N PHE A 1156 -5.14 3.31 -5.82
CA PHE A 1156 -5.78 2.94 -7.08
C PHE A 1156 -5.44 3.94 -8.19
N ASP A 1157 -5.31 3.46 -9.42
CA ASP A 1157 -5.33 4.31 -10.62
C ASP A 1157 -6.75 4.86 -10.79
N ARG A 1158 -6.95 6.11 -10.37
CA ARG A 1158 -8.28 6.73 -10.32
C ARG A 1158 -8.94 6.71 -11.69
N LEU A 1159 -8.20 6.97 -12.76
CA LEU A 1159 -8.74 7.01 -14.13
C LEU A 1159 -9.21 5.62 -14.58
N TRP A 1160 -8.45 4.59 -14.22
CA TRP A 1160 -8.83 3.20 -14.51
C TRP A 1160 -10.12 2.78 -13.80
N PHE A 1161 -10.30 3.15 -12.52
CA PHE A 1161 -11.49 2.80 -11.73
C PHE A 1161 -12.70 3.69 -12.01
N LEU A 1162 -12.49 4.97 -12.34
CA LEU A 1162 -13.56 5.91 -12.68
C LEU A 1162 -14.33 5.49 -13.95
N SER A 1163 -13.64 4.85 -14.90
CA SER A 1163 -14.27 4.26 -16.08
C SER A 1163 -15.04 2.95 -15.80
N ARG A 1164 -14.94 2.37 -14.60
CA ARG A 1164 -15.47 1.02 -14.26
C ARG A 1164 -16.53 1.01 -13.16
N GLY A 1165 -17.15 2.16 -12.89
CA GLY A 1165 -18.28 2.25 -11.95
C GLY A 1165 -17.91 2.56 -10.49
N GLY A 1166 -16.63 2.75 -10.18
CA GLY A 1166 -16.16 3.09 -8.84
C GLY A 1166 -15.13 2.08 -8.31
N ILE A 1167 -14.86 2.15 -7.02
CA ILE A 1167 -13.89 1.28 -6.34
C ILE A 1167 -14.61 0.07 -5.69
N SER A 1168 -15.91 0.19 -5.43
CA SER A 1168 -16.65 -0.77 -4.60
C SER A 1168 -17.86 -1.33 -5.36
N LYS A 1169 -18.03 -2.65 -5.30
CA LYS A 1169 -19.20 -3.33 -5.89
C LYS A 1169 -20.45 -2.97 -5.12
N ALA A 1170 -21.54 -2.69 -5.83
CA ALA A 1170 -22.90 -2.70 -5.27
C ALA A 1170 -23.36 -4.16 -5.07
N SER A 1171 -22.75 -4.87 -4.13
CA SER A 1171 -23.28 -6.16 -3.68
C SER A 1171 -24.26 -5.93 -2.54
N ARG A 1172 -25.42 -6.58 -2.63
CA ARG A 1172 -26.38 -6.70 -1.53
C ARG A 1172 -26.44 -8.15 -1.08
#